data_AF-A0A0A1WF39-F1
#
_entry.id   AF-A0A0A1WF39-F1
#
_cell.length_a   1.000
_cell.length_b   1.000
_cell.length_c   1.000
_cell.angle_alpha   90.00
_cell.angle_beta   90.00
_cell.angle_gamma   90.00
#
_symmetry.space_group_name_H-M   'P 1'
#
loop_
_entity.id
_entity.type
_entity.pdbx_description
1 polymer ?
#
loop_
_entity_poly.entity_id
_entity_poly.type
_entity_poly.pdbx_seq_one_letter_code
_entity_poly.pdbx_strand_id
1 'polypeptide(L)'
;MAYERSSLRYAHTNGFTSLTFTEDDESIITCGSDGDIRVWRGIDDDDPSSTCLGEFVMCIAHSGKRLLASTDRNTVQAYTYPELDSDGTLMRFTAPVTCLRVHDKYIAAGSDDTNIKVLKSDDSKSELHLQGHSGPLLGLDICNKGELLASISGDGHLKIWNLDQSGAEVKSIAGLPKTNSFENAEHFGTPCFEPQSSKSLAYVHGKEVIVLNTDTWEVKFTLSDERNKGEYTCCRFSKDGQFLAAGTTKGEISVFDFLRKQPLKTEAPSSECQSITSISWNAAGTELAYCDVTGQLGTLFRTKAGNGAVFADGEAEEVDFGDIEFNNDDNDDLASGLGANDENGGDDDDDGISIERLKNQVMRKTGGFAEETDDNTRDSLPKSIHSDIEPQPLVKTFKQQPAFQPGATPTHLEHRYLVWNDVGIVTAHTEGADGSLDVEFHDASVHHSLHIPNYSNHNMASLSTSVLALSAENATKLVCIALAASGNKEWSVTFPDCESTEALVATNKLVGVVTSMQFLRLFTVMGTQREIISIPGPVLALAGHEDRIMVVYHSAPPGTLQQHLSAMLIQTSGMQLRTQHLALPLTPERRLTWLGFSDCGSPVFADSMGLLQLYSLKSQCWYPICDTLKQSQSVSNNYFIIAVSERSQIIQAVLCRGSSYPMTNPRPMTQELTLQLPVCDIEVEKSELEDALVRASIMNMEHADKTIKETAIKLFALACRSEVEMRAKELIETIACPELLLLAVKYATKLGRIHLSDRLSELMPQLEEQNQRERQELQEFEQYNNVTLSPVMRVQSPSFNNSSSFGNRIAPKAMELTHARRASLKRFAMSNSPITFGKKSALLNATERNTTPTPTPTNTETIESQENIPDKSAEKLDTNNDEIKEVTRTPLNAVNPFAAKRKHSEIDSANKGGVLINGGKLKITKK
;
A
#
# COMPACT_ATOMS: atom_id res chain seq x y z
N MET A 1 32.05 12.54 -0.94
CA MET A 1 31.18 11.52 -0.32
C MET A 1 29.97 12.25 0.24
N ALA A 2 28.78 11.72 0.00
CA ALA A 2 27.55 12.26 0.55
C ALA A 2 26.80 11.17 1.33
N TYR A 3 25.82 11.59 2.12
CA TYR A 3 24.77 10.73 2.68
C TYR A 3 23.42 11.19 2.13
N GLU A 4 22.76 10.29 1.41
CA GLU A 4 21.44 10.47 0.79
C GLU A 4 20.36 9.88 1.70
N ARG A 5 19.18 10.50 1.72
CA ARG A 5 18.15 10.29 2.73
C ARG A 5 17.00 9.44 2.17
N SER A 6 16.49 8.51 2.98
CA SER A 6 15.29 7.77 2.64
C SER A 6 14.04 8.66 2.66
N SER A 7 12.96 8.18 2.05
CA SER A 7 11.61 8.58 2.44
C SER A 7 11.34 8.19 3.92
N LEU A 8 10.39 8.87 4.55
CA LEU A 8 10.00 8.60 5.92
C LEU A 8 8.90 7.54 5.99
N ARG A 9 8.91 6.73 7.04
CA ARG A 9 7.91 5.68 7.32
C ARG A 9 7.29 5.93 8.70
N TYR A 10 5.97 5.77 8.82
CA TYR A 10 5.31 5.83 10.13
C TYR A 10 5.72 4.63 10.98
N ALA A 11 6.43 4.88 12.10
CA ALA A 11 6.97 3.82 12.93
C ALA A 11 6.33 3.71 14.32
N HIS A 12 5.89 4.81 14.94
CA HIS A 12 5.14 4.85 16.20
C HIS A 12 4.23 6.10 16.25
N THR A 13 3.36 6.19 17.25
CA THR A 13 2.63 7.45 17.53
C THR A 13 3.56 8.60 17.96
N ASN A 14 3.11 9.85 17.79
CA ASN A 14 3.85 11.05 18.22
C ASN A 14 4.28 10.97 19.70
N GLY A 15 5.58 11.08 19.96
CA GLY A 15 6.16 10.93 21.28
C GLY A 15 7.67 10.75 21.20
N PHE A 16 8.29 10.26 22.28
CA PHE A 16 9.67 9.80 22.21
C PHE A 16 9.72 8.42 21.56
N THR A 17 10.67 8.26 20.64
CA THR A 17 10.92 7.01 19.91
C THR A 17 12.40 6.63 20.05
N SER A 18 12.66 5.35 20.30
CA SER A 18 14.02 4.81 20.42
C SER A 18 14.24 3.67 19.44
N LEU A 19 15.43 3.61 18.85
CA LEU A 19 15.77 2.62 17.83
C LEU A 19 17.16 2.00 18.03
N THR A 20 17.33 0.78 17.51
CA THR A 20 18.61 0.09 17.39
C THR A 20 18.64 -0.73 16.12
N PHE A 21 19.83 -0.94 15.53
CA PHE A 21 20.04 -2.07 14.64
C PHE A 21 20.21 -3.37 15.46
N THR A 22 19.98 -4.51 14.82
CA THR A 22 20.47 -5.83 15.27
C THR A 22 22.00 -5.91 15.15
N GLU A 23 22.61 -6.99 15.66
CA GLU A 23 24.08 -7.17 15.59
C GLU A 23 24.58 -7.76 14.26
N ASP A 24 23.66 -8.26 13.43
CA ASP A 24 23.88 -8.84 12.10
C ASP A 24 23.59 -7.88 10.94
N ASP A 25 23.14 -6.65 11.24
CA ASP A 25 22.62 -5.66 10.29
C ASP A 25 21.38 -6.09 9.47
N GLU A 26 20.73 -7.23 9.79
CA GLU A 26 19.55 -7.70 9.06
C GLU A 26 18.24 -6.97 9.42
N SER A 27 18.19 -6.21 10.53
CA SER A 27 16.98 -5.47 10.91
C SER A 27 17.22 -4.21 11.75
N ILE A 28 16.30 -3.25 11.59
CA ILE A 28 16.10 -2.10 12.49
C ILE A 28 14.96 -2.46 13.44
N ILE A 29 15.14 -2.18 14.73
CA ILE A 29 14.12 -2.33 15.77
C ILE A 29 13.76 -0.94 16.28
N THR A 30 12.47 -0.60 16.31
CA THR A 30 11.95 0.66 16.85
C THR A 30 10.97 0.40 18.01
N CYS A 31 10.87 1.36 18.92
CA CYS A 31 9.86 1.40 19.98
C CYS A 31 9.38 2.84 20.26
N GLY A 32 8.22 2.99 20.89
CA GLY A 32 7.68 4.30 21.23
C GLY A 32 6.49 4.31 22.18
N SER A 33 5.83 5.47 22.22
CA SER A 33 4.73 5.79 23.15
C SER A 33 3.39 5.10 22.86
N ASP A 34 3.31 4.22 21.85
CA ASP A 34 2.18 3.31 21.60
C ASP A 34 2.37 1.91 22.20
N GLY A 35 3.53 1.62 22.82
CA GLY A 35 3.78 0.34 23.50
C GLY A 35 4.14 -0.83 22.58
N ASP A 36 4.16 -0.59 21.28
CA ASP A 36 4.67 -1.52 20.28
C ASP A 36 6.21 -1.49 20.23
N ILE A 37 6.78 -2.66 19.95
CA ILE A 37 8.07 -2.78 19.26
C ILE A 37 7.78 -3.18 17.80
N ARG A 38 8.44 -2.51 16.84
CA ARG A 38 8.35 -2.85 15.41
C ARG A 38 9.73 -3.24 14.88
N VAL A 39 9.80 -4.35 14.17
CA VAL A 39 11.03 -4.88 13.56
C VAL A 39 10.92 -4.78 12.05
N TRP A 40 11.90 -4.14 11.44
CA TRP A 40 11.94 -3.77 10.03
C TRP A 40 13.15 -4.44 9.39
N ARG A 41 12.99 -5.14 8.26
CA ARG A 41 14.15 -5.66 7.48
C ARG A 41 14.90 -4.57 6.72
N GLY A 42 14.45 -3.31 6.82
CA GLY A 42 15.01 -2.12 6.20
C GLY A 42 13.93 -1.04 6.07
N ILE A 43 14.31 0.16 5.61
CA ILE A 43 13.34 1.26 5.41
C ILE A 43 12.36 1.02 4.24
N ASP A 44 12.76 0.16 3.32
CA ASP A 44 11.97 -0.30 2.18
C ASP A 44 11.00 -1.46 2.56
N ASP A 45 10.91 -1.81 3.86
CA ASP A 45 9.95 -2.79 4.39
C ASP A 45 8.56 -2.16 4.56
N ASP A 46 7.55 -2.75 3.92
CA ASP A 46 6.18 -2.24 3.85
C ASP A 46 5.25 -2.88 4.89
N ASP A 47 5.70 -3.96 5.57
CA ASP A 47 4.93 -4.74 6.55
C ASP A 47 5.83 -5.23 7.71
N PRO A 48 6.39 -4.32 8.53
CA PRO A 48 7.26 -4.66 9.66
C PRO A 48 6.48 -5.43 10.74
N SER A 49 7.09 -6.43 11.36
CA SER A 49 6.41 -7.18 12.42
C SER A 49 6.29 -6.31 13.68
N SER A 50 5.05 -6.07 14.11
CA SER A 50 4.70 -5.30 15.31
C SER A 50 4.33 -6.22 16.47
N THR A 51 4.75 -5.89 17.70
CA THR A 51 4.39 -6.64 18.91
C THR A 51 4.25 -5.69 20.09
N CYS A 52 3.06 -5.64 20.69
CA CYS A 52 2.74 -4.81 21.84
C CYS A 52 3.26 -5.47 23.14
N LEU A 53 4.06 -4.73 23.91
CA LEU A 53 4.66 -5.23 25.18
C LEU A 53 4.09 -4.59 26.45
N GLY A 54 3.26 -3.55 26.32
CA GLY A 54 2.68 -2.80 27.44
C GLY A 54 2.04 -1.49 26.96
N GLU A 55 1.72 -0.57 27.86
CA GLU A 55 1.15 0.74 27.49
C GLU A 55 2.14 1.67 26.76
N PHE A 56 3.44 1.55 27.03
CA PHE A 56 4.52 2.31 26.36
C PHE A 56 5.88 1.58 26.47
N VAL A 57 6.76 1.79 25.49
CA VAL A 57 8.16 1.31 25.51
C VAL A 57 9.07 2.49 25.16
N MET A 58 9.80 3.01 26.15
CA MET A 58 10.64 4.20 26.00
C MET A 58 12.03 3.90 25.42
N CYS A 59 12.61 2.74 25.74
CA CYS A 59 13.95 2.38 25.30
C CYS A 59 14.16 0.87 25.13
N ILE A 60 15.04 0.54 24.17
CA ILE A 60 15.40 -0.82 23.78
C ILE A 60 16.92 -0.97 23.59
N ALA A 61 17.41 -2.19 23.73
CA ALA A 61 18.77 -2.57 23.35
C ALA A 61 18.81 -4.05 22.92
N HIS A 62 19.43 -4.33 21.77
CA HIS A 62 19.64 -5.70 21.26
C HIS A 62 20.98 -6.27 21.74
N SER A 63 21.04 -7.58 22.01
CA SER A 63 22.29 -8.31 22.23
C SER A 63 22.15 -9.81 21.91
N GLY A 64 22.88 -10.30 20.90
CA GLY A 64 22.86 -11.69 20.46
C GLY A 64 21.47 -12.20 20.06
N LYS A 65 20.85 -12.99 20.95
CA LYS A 65 19.49 -13.55 20.79
C LYS A 65 18.48 -12.96 21.79
N ARG A 66 18.79 -11.80 22.37
CA ARG A 66 17.97 -11.13 23.38
C ARG A 66 17.68 -9.70 22.97
N LEU A 67 16.40 -9.33 23.03
CA LEU A 67 15.98 -7.93 23.04
C LEU A 67 15.68 -7.52 24.48
N LEU A 68 16.27 -6.42 24.92
CA LEU A 68 15.97 -5.82 26.22
C LEU A 68 15.08 -4.60 25.99
N ALA A 69 13.98 -4.49 26.75
CA ALA A 69 13.04 -3.39 26.62
C ALA A 69 12.58 -2.84 27.98
N SER A 70 12.34 -1.52 28.04
CA SER A 70 11.61 -0.89 29.14
C SER A 70 10.11 -1.19 29.04
N THR A 71 9.46 -1.48 30.16
CA THR A 71 8.00 -1.72 30.23
C THR A 71 7.31 -0.71 31.15
N ASP A 72 6.04 -0.45 30.86
CA ASP A 72 5.07 0.33 31.65
C ASP A 72 5.14 0.14 33.18
N ARG A 73 5.46 -1.08 33.64
CA ARG A 73 5.63 -1.46 35.06
C ARG A 73 6.94 -0.96 35.70
N ASN A 74 7.63 0.01 35.09
CA ASN A 74 8.92 0.53 35.53
C ASN A 74 10.00 -0.57 35.64
N THR A 75 10.03 -1.49 34.67
CA THR A 75 11.02 -2.58 34.64
C THR A 75 11.72 -2.72 33.30
N VAL A 76 12.97 -3.19 33.34
CA VAL A 76 13.67 -3.72 32.16
C VAL A 76 13.43 -5.21 32.10
N GLN A 77 12.86 -5.68 31.00
CA GLN A 77 12.62 -7.10 30.74
C GLN A 77 13.47 -7.58 29.56
N ALA A 78 13.91 -8.82 29.64
CA ALA A 78 14.55 -9.54 28.54
C ALA A 78 13.50 -10.35 27.79
N TYR A 79 13.62 -10.36 26.46
CA TYR A 79 12.82 -11.13 25.54
C TYR A 79 13.73 -11.92 24.60
N THR A 80 13.27 -13.06 24.10
CA THR A 80 13.95 -13.75 22.99
C THR A 80 13.89 -12.90 21.72
N TYR A 81 14.82 -13.11 20.80
CA TYR A 81 14.79 -12.49 19.48
C TYR A 81 15.13 -13.56 18.42
N PRO A 82 14.31 -13.70 17.35
CA PRO A 82 13.22 -12.81 16.93
C PRO A 82 11.84 -13.03 17.59
N GLU A 83 11.64 -14.08 18.41
CA GLU A 83 10.28 -14.53 18.79
C GLU A 83 9.56 -13.66 19.85
N LEU A 84 10.29 -12.80 20.59
CA LEU A 84 9.76 -11.90 21.63
C LEU A 84 9.05 -12.58 22.82
N ASP A 85 9.36 -13.86 23.09
CA ASP A 85 8.96 -14.53 24.34
C ASP A 85 9.67 -13.91 25.56
N SER A 86 8.98 -13.79 26.69
CA SER A 86 9.57 -13.18 27.90
C SER A 86 10.58 -14.10 28.60
N ASP A 87 11.86 -13.73 28.57
CA ASP A 87 12.98 -14.37 29.27
C ASP A 87 13.19 -13.82 30.70
N GLY A 88 12.41 -12.79 31.08
CA GLY A 88 12.18 -12.39 32.47
C GLY A 88 12.59 -10.95 32.81
N THR A 89 12.34 -10.53 34.07
CA THR A 89 12.71 -9.19 34.53
C THR A 89 14.18 -9.10 34.95
N LEU A 90 14.95 -8.20 34.32
CA LEU A 90 16.35 -7.94 34.66
C LEU A 90 16.51 -6.86 35.75
N MET A 91 15.70 -5.80 35.70
CA MET A 91 15.81 -4.67 36.62
C MET A 91 14.43 -4.09 36.96
N ARG A 92 14.30 -3.53 38.17
CA ARG A 92 13.12 -2.78 38.62
C ARG A 92 13.52 -1.39 39.11
N PHE A 93 12.74 -0.39 38.74
CA PHE A 93 12.88 1.03 39.09
C PHE A 93 11.59 1.56 39.74
N THR A 94 11.60 2.80 40.20
CA THR A 94 10.43 3.46 40.82
C THR A 94 9.67 4.37 39.85
N ALA A 95 10.32 4.87 38.79
CA ALA A 95 9.71 5.58 37.67
C ALA A 95 10.12 4.94 36.31
N PRO A 96 9.61 5.41 35.16
CA PRO A 96 9.94 4.82 33.86
C PRO A 96 11.45 4.77 33.56
N VAL A 97 11.86 3.75 32.81
CA VAL A 97 13.24 3.58 32.36
C VAL A 97 13.38 4.29 31.01
N THR A 98 14.17 5.36 30.97
CA THR A 98 14.24 6.29 29.83
C THR A 98 15.34 5.94 28.84
N CYS A 99 16.41 5.28 29.30
CA CYS A 99 17.58 4.96 28.50
C CYS A 99 18.22 3.63 28.92
N LEU A 100 18.70 2.88 27.93
CA LEU A 100 19.20 1.51 28.08
C LEU A 100 20.37 1.24 27.11
N ARG A 101 21.43 0.59 27.59
CA ARG A 101 22.57 0.13 26.78
C ARG A 101 23.09 -1.22 27.26
N VAL A 102 23.68 -1.96 26.33
CA VAL A 102 24.41 -3.21 26.57
C VAL A 102 25.79 -3.08 25.94
N HIS A 103 26.83 -3.49 26.67
CA HIS A 103 28.17 -3.71 26.12
C HIS A 103 28.82 -4.92 26.80
N ASP A 104 29.20 -5.93 26.01
CA ASP A 104 29.70 -7.24 26.45
C ASP A 104 28.85 -7.85 27.59
N LYS A 105 29.36 -7.73 28.82
CA LYS A 105 28.79 -8.28 30.05
C LYS A 105 28.01 -7.26 30.89
N TYR A 106 27.97 -5.99 30.48
CA TYR A 106 27.36 -4.90 31.24
C TYR A 106 26.07 -4.42 30.59
N ILE A 107 24.97 -4.47 31.35
CA ILE A 107 23.67 -3.92 30.98
C ILE A 107 23.45 -2.70 31.88
N ALA A 108 23.27 -1.51 31.31
CA ALA A 108 23.06 -0.28 32.06
C ALA A 108 21.74 0.40 31.68
N ALA A 109 20.95 0.77 32.69
CA ALA A 109 19.65 1.40 32.54
C ALA A 109 19.53 2.64 33.43
N GLY A 110 18.93 3.70 32.89
CA GLY A 110 18.66 4.97 33.58
C GLY A 110 17.17 5.28 33.61
N SER A 111 16.71 5.94 34.69
CA SER A 111 15.30 6.24 34.92
C SER A 111 15.02 7.74 35.10
N ASP A 112 13.76 8.12 34.92
CA ASP A 112 13.20 9.40 35.36
C ASP A 112 13.33 9.56 36.91
N ASP A 113 13.47 8.45 37.68
CA ASP A 113 13.70 8.46 39.13
C ASP A 113 15.13 8.85 39.59
N THR A 114 15.95 9.37 38.68
CA THR A 114 17.34 9.84 38.87
C THR A 114 18.41 8.76 39.11
N ASN A 115 18.04 7.48 39.26
CA ASN A 115 19.00 6.40 39.48
C ASN A 115 19.51 5.79 38.16
N ILE A 116 20.76 5.31 38.19
CA ILE A 116 21.29 4.36 37.20
C ILE A 116 21.45 3.01 37.87
N LYS A 117 21.06 1.93 37.19
CA LYS A 117 21.42 0.56 37.56
C LYS A 117 22.32 -0.05 36.48
N VAL A 118 23.35 -0.76 36.92
CA VAL A 118 24.21 -1.56 36.05
C VAL A 118 24.22 -3.01 36.56
N LEU A 119 23.92 -3.95 35.69
CA LEU A 119 23.94 -5.39 35.97
C LEU A 119 25.08 -6.04 35.18
N LYS A 120 25.78 -6.99 35.83
CA LYS A 120 26.85 -7.78 35.21
C LYS A 120 26.34 -9.19 34.87
N SER A 121 26.40 -9.56 33.60
CA SER A 121 25.87 -10.82 33.04
C SER A 121 26.45 -12.08 33.72
N ASP A 122 27.70 -11.99 34.20
CA ASP A 122 28.40 -13.10 34.88
C ASP A 122 27.82 -13.47 36.26
N ASP A 123 27.15 -12.54 36.95
CA ASP A 123 26.57 -12.76 38.28
C ASP A 123 25.30 -11.92 38.49
N SER A 124 24.14 -12.56 38.39
CA SER A 124 22.81 -11.96 38.52
C SER A 124 22.48 -11.39 39.92
N LYS A 125 23.42 -11.44 40.87
CA LYS A 125 23.31 -10.81 42.19
C LYS A 125 24.10 -9.50 42.29
N SER A 126 24.81 -9.09 41.24
CA SER A 126 25.65 -7.90 41.22
C SER A 126 24.99 -6.70 40.52
N GLU A 127 23.89 -6.19 41.10
CA GLU A 127 23.37 -4.86 40.76
C GLU A 127 24.28 -3.77 41.38
N LEU A 128 24.85 -2.91 40.53
CA LEU A 128 25.47 -1.64 40.93
C LEU A 128 24.44 -0.52 40.82
N HIS A 129 24.33 0.31 41.86
CA HIS A 129 23.47 1.49 41.89
C HIS A 129 24.34 2.75 41.85
N LEU A 130 24.18 3.57 40.81
CA LEU A 130 24.87 4.86 40.72
C LEU A 130 23.88 5.97 41.09
N GLN A 131 24.24 6.76 42.10
CA GLN A 131 23.40 7.83 42.65
C GLN A 131 24.21 9.13 42.72
N GLY A 132 23.58 10.26 42.39
CA GLY A 132 24.23 11.58 42.41
C GLY A 132 23.71 12.57 41.36
N HIS A 133 22.90 12.12 40.40
CA HIS A 133 22.05 13.02 39.61
C HIS A 133 20.90 13.56 40.47
N SER A 134 20.38 14.74 40.09
CA SER A 134 19.27 15.43 40.77
C SER A 134 18.08 15.71 39.85
N GLY A 135 18.02 15.01 38.71
CA GLY A 135 16.99 15.15 37.69
C GLY A 135 16.90 13.88 36.82
N PRO A 136 15.90 13.79 35.95
CA PRO A 136 15.63 12.59 35.16
C PRO A 136 16.79 12.28 34.22
N LEU A 137 17.08 10.99 33.98
CA LEU A 137 18.09 10.63 32.98
C LEU A 137 17.53 10.75 31.56
N LEU A 138 18.34 11.32 30.68
CA LEU A 138 17.99 11.60 29.28
C LEU A 138 18.77 10.69 28.31
N GLY A 139 20.02 10.35 28.66
CA GLY A 139 20.84 9.42 27.89
C GLY A 139 22.01 8.86 28.69
N LEU A 140 22.45 7.65 28.32
CA LEU A 140 23.63 6.99 28.88
C LEU A 140 24.39 6.22 27.79
N ASP A 141 25.69 6.01 28.01
CA ASP A 141 26.54 5.13 27.19
C ASP A 141 27.65 4.45 28.00
N ILE A 142 28.11 3.29 27.53
CA ILE A 142 29.13 2.45 28.19
C ILE A 142 30.40 2.44 27.33
N CYS A 143 31.55 2.70 27.95
CA CYS A 143 32.85 2.61 27.28
C CYS A 143 33.16 1.16 26.87
N ASN A 144 33.70 0.94 25.66
CA ASN A 144 33.96 -0.41 25.12
C ASN A 144 34.90 -1.29 25.95
N LYS A 145 35.66 -0.73 26.90
CA LYS A 145 36.45 -1.53 27.86
C LYS A 145 35.64 -2.07 29.05
N GLY A 146 34.44 -1.54 29.28
CA GLY A 146 33.62 -1.79 30.46
C GLY A 146 34.11 -1.10 31.75
N GLU A 147 35.10 -0.21 31.66
CA GLU A 147 35.70 0.50 32.80
C GLU A 147 34.86 1.73 33.25
N LEU A 148 34.17 2.37 32.30
CA LEU A 148 33.53 3.69 32.46
C LEU A 148 32.11 3.72 31.89
N LEU A 149 31.24 4.50 32.53
CA LEU A 149 29.89 4.85 32.06
C LEU A 149 29.73 6.37 32.04
N ALA A 150 29.07 6.90 31.02
CA ALA A 150 28.68 8.31 30.90
C ALA A 150 27.16 8.45 30.96
N SER A 151 26.66 9.43 31.71
CA SER A 151 25.22 9.72 31.84
C SER A 151 24.94 11.22 31.78
N ILE A 152 23.85 11.58 31.11
CA ILE A 152 23.33 12.96 31.02
C ILE A 152 21.90 13.01 31.57
N SER A 153 21.65 14.05 32.36
CA SER A 153 20.42 14.23 33.13
C SER A 153 19.85 15.64 32.94
N GLY A 154 18.53 15.77 33.14
CA GLY A 154 17.82 17.03 33.22
C GLY A 154 18.27 17.94 34.37
N ASP A 155 19.11 17.47 35.30
CA ASP A 155 19.82 18.36 36.22
C ASP A 155 20.84 19.28 35.52
N GLY A 156 21.14 19.07 34.23
CA GLY A 156 22.07 19.89 33.44
C GLY A 156 23.54 19.48 33.56
N HIS A 157 23.81 18.27 34.06
CA HIS A 157 25.15 17.69 34.19
C HIS A 157 25.35 16.44 33.32
N LEU A 158 26.53 16.35 32.71
CA LEU A 158 27.16 15.11 32.30
C LEU A 158 27.96 14.57 33.51
N LYS A 159 27.75 13.31 33.88
CA LYS A 159 28.55 12.61 34.89
C LYS A 159 29.25 11.40 34.29
N ILE A 160 30.46 11.13 34.78
CA ILE A 160 31.27 9.96 34.43
C ILE A 160 31.46 9.10 35.68
N TRP A 161 31.23 7.80 35.54
CA TRP A 161 31.29 6.83 36.62
C TRP A 161 32.32 5.75 36.32
N ASN A 162 33.07 5.30 37.33
CA ASN A 162 33.96 4.15 37.23
C ASN A 162 33.24 2.89 37.71
N LEU A 163 33.08 1.90 36.84
CA LEU A 163 32.29 0.70 37.13
C LEU A 163 33.04 -0.29 38.04
N ASP A 164 34.37 -0.35 37.95
CA ASP A 164 35.18 -1.24 38.80
C ASP A 164 35.31 -0.73 40.24
N GLN A 165 35.32 0.59 40.45
CA GLN A 165 35.41 1.25 41.77
C GLN A 165 34.01 1.46 42.39
N SER A 166 33.19 0.41 42.38
CA SER A 166 31.84 0.38 42.97
C SER A 166 30.89 1.50 42.51
N GLY A 167 31.10 2.05 41.30
CA GLY A 167 30.27 3.12 40.77
C GLY A 167 30.67 4.53 41.20
N ALA A 168 31.91 4.78 41.61
CA ALA A 168 32.37 6.12 42.01
C ALA A 168 32.31 7.15 40.87
N GLU A 169 31.87 8.38 41.20
CA GLU A 169 31.88 9.52 40.28
C GLU A 169 33.31 10.03 40.04
N VAL A 170 33.75 9.99 38.78
CA VAL A 170 35.09 10.43 38.34
C VAL A 170 35.10 11.92 37.98
N LYS A 171 34.02 12.39 37.37
CA LYS A 171 33.90 13.75 36.81
C LYS A 171 32.44 14.14 36.69
N SER A 172 32.13 15.40 36.99
CA SER A 172 30.93 16.07 36.48
C SER A 172 31.32 17.27 35.62
N ILE A 173 30.54 17.50 34.57
CA ILE A 173 30.62 18.64 33.66
C ILE A 173 29.23 19.26 33.62
N ALA A 174 29.13 20.56 33.91
CA ALA A 174 27.87 21.28 34.03
C ALA A 174 27.67 22.25 32.86
N GLY A 175 26.42 22.59 32.57
CA GLY A 175 26.05 23.58 31.55
C GLY A 175 25.10 23.08 30.47
N LEU A 176 24.63 21.84 30.57
CA LEU A 176 23.60 21.31 29.66
C LEU A 176 22.22 21.91 30.00
N PRO A 177 21.27 21.94 29.04
CA PRO A 177 19.89 22.37 29.28
C PRO A 177 19.27 21.60 30.46
N LYS A 178 18.53 22.31 31.32
CA LYS A 178 17.87 21.71 32.49
C LYS A 178 16.41 21.40 32.16
N THR A 179 15.94 20.22 32.56
CA THR A 179 14.53 19.80 32.50
C THR A 179 14.13 19.03 33.75
N ASN A 180 12.87 19.17 34.15
CA ASN A 180 12.33 18.56 35.36
C ASN A 180 11.64 17.20 35.11
N SER A 181 11.52 16.76 33.86
CA SER A 181 10.94 15.46 33.45
C SER A 181 11.39 15.11 32.03
N PHE A 182 11.53 13.81 31.75
CA PHE A 182 11.87 13.32 30.40
C PHE A 182 10.88 13.77 29.31
N GLU A 183 9.57 13.84 29.61
CA GLU A 183 8.53 14.24 28.64
C GLU A 183 8.72 15.65 28.06
N ASN A 184 9.41 16.54 28.80
CA ASN A 184 9.63 17.93 28.41
C ASN A 184 11.07 18.17 27.91
N ALA A 185 11.83 17.11 27.63
CA ALA A 185 13.19 17.21 27.12
C ALA A 185 13.21 17.42 25.59
N GLU A 186 13.54 18.62 25.13
CA GLU A 186 13.85 18.86 23.71
C GLU A 186 15.25 18.32 23.31
N HIS A 187 16.13 18.09 24.29
CA HIS A 187 17.49 17.58 24.09
C HIS A 187 17.70 16.31 24.94
N PHE A 188 17.73 15.14 24.30
CA PHE A 188 17.99 13.86 24.99
C PHE A 188 19.47 13.68 25.36
N GLY A 189 20.35 14.46 24.74
CA GLY A 189 21.71 14.67 25.22
C GLY A 189 22.59 13.42 25.16
N THR A 190 22.32 12.46 24.26
CA THR A 190 22.96 11.13 24.33
C THR A 190 24.49 11.25 24.26
N PRO A 191 25.23 10.87 25.34
CA PRO A 191 26.67 10.75 25.27
C PRO A 191 27.03 9.56 24.38
N CYS A 192 28.23 9.55 23.80
CA CYS A 192 28.72 8.37 23.08
C CYS A 192 30.26 8.25 23.16
N PHE A 193 30.75 7.10 23.59
CA PHE A 193 32.20 6.81 23.61
C PHE A 193 32.71 6.42 22.21
N GLU A 194 33.97 6.76 21.92
CA GLU A 194 34.66 6.34 20.71
C GLU A 194 34.98 4.83 20.78
N PRO A 195 34.37 3.96 19.95
CA PRO A 195 34.36 2.52 20.21
C PRO A 195 35.74 1.86 20.06
N GLN A 196 36.56 2.28 19.07
CA GLN A 196 37.81 1.59 18.77
C GLN A 196 38.94 1.86 19.77
N SER A 197 39.17 3.14 20.16
CA SER A 197 40.25 3.47 21.11
C SER A 197 39.77 3.68 22.54
N SER A 198 38.48 3.97 22.74
CA SER A 198 37.90 4.41 24.02
C SER A 198 38.58 5.64 24.63
N LYS A 199 39.31 6.45 23.84
CA LYS A 199 40.02 7.67 24.30
C LYS A 199 39.22 8.95 24.18
N SER A 200 38.04 8.90 23.57
CA SER A 200 37.18 10.07 23.41
C SER A 200 35.75 9.81 23.85
N LEU A 201 35.10 10.86 24.34
CA LEU A 201 33.68 10.90 24.64
C LEU A 201 33.07 12.09 23.93
N ALA A 202 32.07 11.85 23.08
CA ALA A 202 31.27 12.89 22.44
C ALA A 202 29.98 13.15 23.23
N TYR A 203 29.54 14.41 23.30
CA TYR A 203 28.21 14.79 23.76
C TYR A 203 27.75 16.08 23.06
N VAL A 204 26.43 16.29 22.98
CA VAL A 204 25.83 17.45 22.33
C VAL A 204 25.68 18.63 23.31
N HIS A 205 25.92 19.85 22.83
CA HIS A 205 25.73 21.09 23.56
C HIS A 205 25.29 22.20 22.61
N GLY A 206 23.98 22.46 22.53
CA GLY A 206 23.40 23.42 21.59
C GLY A 206 23.71 23.05 20.13
N LYS A 207 24.34 23.96 19.38
CA LYS A 207 24.76 23.74 17.98
C LYS A 207 26.09 23.02 17.81
N GLU A 208 26.68 22.52 18.88
CA GLU A 208 28.01 21.93 18.89
C GLU A 208 27.99 20.49 19.45
N VAL A 209 28.90 19.65 18.95
CA VAL A 209 29.20 18.34 19.52
C VAL A 209 30.62 18.39 20.10
N ILE A 210 30.71 18.36 21.42
CA ILE A 210 31.96 18.53 22.16
C ILE A 210 32.61 17.16 22.34
N VAL A 211 33.88 17.04 21.95
CA VAL A 211 34.67 15.81 22.07
C VAL A 211 35.69 15.98 23.19
N LEU A 212 35.52 15.21 24.26
CA LEU A 212 36.43 15.16 25.40
C LEU A 212 37.50 14.08 25.22
N ASN A 213 38.66 14.27 25.85
CA ASN A 213 39.63 13.19 26.12
C ASN A 213 39.22 12.45 27.39
N THR A 214 39.11 11.12 27.37
CA THR A 214 38.78 10.32 28.58
C THR A 214 39.94 10.21 29.57
N ASP A 215 41.19 10.40 29.12
CA ASP A 215 42.37 10.34 29.98
C ASP A 215 42.50 11.60 30.88
N THR A 216 42.01 12.77 30.43
CA THR A 216 42.14 14.07 31.16
C THR A 216 40.82 14.80 31.45
N TRP A 217 39.73 14.44 30.78
CA TRP A 217 38.43 15.13 30.81
C TRP A 217 38.49 16.61 30.36
N GLU A 218 39.42 16.91 29.45
CA GLU A 218 39.56 18.20 28.76
C GLU A 218 38.94 18.11 27.35
N VAL A 219 38.55 19.26 26.79
CA VAL A 219 38.02 19.35 25.42
C VAL A 219 39.17 19.10 24.43
N LYS A 220 39.04 18.02 23.66
CA LYS A 220 39.99 17.57 22.62
C LYS A 220 39.78 18.37 21.33
N PHE A 221 38.52 18.62 20.98
CA PHE A 221 38.03 19.54 19.96
C PHE A 221 36.49 19.60 20.01
N THR A 222 35.91 20.49 19.21
CA THR A 222 34.47 20.61 18.99
C THR A 222 34.15 20.36 17.52
N LEU A 223 32.96 19.85 17.22
CA LEU A 223 32.42 19.66 15.88
C LEU A 223 31.13 20.48 15.72
N SER A 224 30.97 21.16 14.60
CA SER A 224 29.80 21.98 14.27
C SER A 224 29.56 21.96 12.76
N ASP A 225 28.32 22.26 12.36
CA ASP A 225 27.88 22.25 10.96
C ASP A 225 27.09 23.53 10.68
N GLU A 226 27.69 24.46 9.94
CA GLU A 226 27.13 25.79 9.68
C GLU A 226 25.81 25.75 8.90
N ARG A 227 25.49 24.61 8.27
CA ARG A 227 24.24 24.41 7.52
C ARG A 227 23.02 24.20 8.43
N ASN A 228 23.23 23.83 9.70
CA ASN A 228 22.15 23.45 10.61
C ASN A 228 21.49 24.65 11.31
N LYS A 229 20.17 24.74 11.14
CA LYS A 229 19.31 25.76 11.74
C LYS A 229 18.89 25.38 13.16
N GLY A 230 18.70 24.09 13.45
CA GLY A 230 18.38 23.56 14.77
C GLY A 230 19.58 23.45 15.72
N GLU A 231 19.31 22.97 16.93
CA GLU A 231 20.31 22.53 17.92
C GLU A 231 20.32 21.01 18.00
N TYR A 232 21.45 20.40 18.35
CA TYR A 232 21.56 18.94 18.41
C TYR A 232 20.80 18.34 19.61
N THR A 233 20.12 17.23 19.37
CA THR A 233 19.30 16.50 20.35
C THR A 233 20.00 15.22 20.83
N CYS A 234 20.70 14.53 19.93
CA CYS A 234 21.40 13.27 20.18
C CYS A 234 22.63 13.13 19.27
N CYS A 235 23.64 12.39 19.72
CA CYS A 235 24.81 11.99 18.90
C CYS A 235 25.20 10.52 19.12
N ARG A 236 25.84 9.90 18.11
CA ARG A 236 26.30 8.50 18.17
C ARG A 236 27.42 8.19 17.16
N PHE A 237 28.45 7.49 17.60
CA PHE A 237 29.54 6.99 16.75
C PHE A 237 29.10 5.79 15.90
N SER A 238 29.67 5.68 14.70
CA SER A 238 29.67 4.43 13.92
C SER A 238 30.52 3.38 14.64
N LYS A 239 30.19 2.09 14.48
CA LYS A 239 30.86 0.99 15.21
C LYS A 239 32.36 0.88 14.92
N ASP A 240 32.82 1.37 13.78
CA ASP A 240 34.23 1.46 13.39
C ASP A 240 34.97 2.72 13.91
N GLY A 241 34.25 3.68 14.50
CA GLY A 241 34.80 4.94 15.01
C GLY A 241 35.18 5.97 13.94
N GLN A 242 34.94 5.73 12.64
CA GLN A 242 35.27 6.69 11.58
C GLN A 242 34.31 7.90 11.54
N PHE A 243 33.04 7.70 11.90
CA PHE A 243 31.99 8.69 11.76
C PHE A 243 31.26 8.96 13.08
N LEU A 244 30.82 10.19 13.25
CA LEU A 244 29.96 10.62 14.34
C LEU A 244 28.71 11.28 13.75
N ALA A 245 27.53 10.73 14.01
CA ALA A 245 26.26 11.31 13.62
C ALA A 245 25.69 12.17 14.75
N ALA A 246 25.00 13.25 14.40
CA ALA A 246 24.17 14.02 15.33
C ALA A 246 22.92 14.58 14.62
N GLY A 247 21.76 14.48 15.28
CA GLY A 247 20.47 14.96 14.77
C GLY A 247 19.98 16.21 15.49
N THR A 248 19.16 17.06 14.85
CA THR A 248 18.72 18.36 15.40
C THR A 248 17.23 18.44 15.74
N THR A 249 16.87 19.49 16.50
CA THR A 249 15.50 19.92 16.79
C THR A 249 14.68 20.38 15.56
N LYS A 250 15.27 20.29 14.35
CA LYS A 250 14.66 20.66 13.06
C LYS A 250 14.80 19.56 11.99
N GLY A 251 15.02 18.30 12.40
CA GLY A 251 15.11 17.15 11.50
C GLY A 251 16.41 17.05 10.70
N GLU A 252 17.32 18.03 10.84
CA GLU A 252 18.62 18.03 10.19
C GLU A 252 19.51 16.96 10.84
N ILE A 253 20.39 16.33 10.06
CA ILE A 253 21.36 15.35 10.55
C ILE A 253 22.71 15.69 9.94
N SER A 254 23.73 15.78 10.79
CA SER A 254 25.12 15.93 10.38
C SER A 254 25.87 14.62 10.61
N VAL A 255 26.66 14.22 9.63
CA VAL A 255 27.63 13.14 9.76
C VAL A 255 29.04 13.73 9.66
N PHE A 256 29.79 13.64 10.74
CA PHE A 256 31.17 14.12 10.82
C PHE A 256 32.15 12.98 10.52
N ASP A 257 33.15 13.23 9.68
CA ASP A 257 34.37 12.44 9.62
C ASP A 257 35.21 12.77 10.87
N PHE A 258 35.33 11.81 11.78
CA PHE A 258 35.91 12.06 13.12
C PHE A 258 37.43 12.32 13.07
N LEU A 259 38.12 11.75 12.08
CA LEU A 259 39.56 11.91 11.89
C LEU A 259 39.90 13.23 11.18
N ARG A 260 39.11 13.62 10.17
CA ARG A 260 39.24 14.91 9.47
C ARG A 260 38.66 16.08 10.26
N LYS A 261 37.76 15.82 11.21
CA LYS A 261 36.97 16.80 11.98
C LYS A 261 36.11 17.72 11.11
N GLN A 262 35.53 17.16 10.05
CA GLN A 262 34.74 17.91 9.06
C GLN A 262 33.35 17.28 8.88
N PRO A 263 32.28 18.09 8.75
CA PRO A 263 30.97 17.58 8.36
C PRO A 263 30.99 17.14 6.89
N LEU A 264 30.49 15.94 6.62
CA LEU A 264 30.26 15.43 5.27
C LEU A 264 29.01 16.06 4.66
N LYS A 265 28.78 15.93 3.35
CA LYS A 265 27.54 16.41 2.73
C LYS A 265 26.40 15.44 3.08
N THR A 266 25.53 15.85 4.00
CA THR A 266 24.22 15.22 4.22
C THR A 266 23.17 15.92 3.37
N GLU A 267 22.12 15.18 3.00
CA GLU A 267 20.93 15.74 2.37
C GLU A 267 20.05 16.50 3.39
N ALA A 268 19.35 17.54 2.91
CA ALA A 268 18.46 18.34 3.73
C ALA A 268 17.29 17.50 4.31
N PRO A 269 16.70 17.89 5.45
CA PRO A 269 15.45 17.30 5.89
C PRO A 269 14.32 17.59 4.88
N SER A 270 13.41 16.63 4.71
CA SER A 270 12.10 16.90 4.13
C SER A 270 11.32 17.87 5.03
N SER A 271 10.32 18.56 4.47
CA SER A 271 9.42 19.43 5.24
C SER A 271 8.60 18.69 6.31
N GLU A 272 8.53 17.37 6.23
CA GLU A 272 7.79 16.50 7.14
C GLU A 272 8.62 16.12 8.37
N CYS A 273 9.95 16.00 8.24
CA CYS A 273 10.83 15.55 9.32
C CYS A 273 10.94 16.57 10.46
N GLN A 274 10.58 16.15 11.68
CA GLN A 274 10.61 16.98 12.89
C GLN A 274 11.86 16.69 13.74
N SER A 275 11.86 17.16 14.99
CA SER A 275 12.96 16.97 15.95
C SER A 275 13.38 15.50 16.05
N ILE A 276 14.66 15.22 15.80
CA ILE A 276 15.23 13.86 15.89
C ILE A 276 15.25 13.40 17.35
N THR A 277 14.72 12.22 17.62
CA THR A 277 14.65 11.60 18.97
C THR A 277 15.80 10.64 19.21
N SER A 278 16.10 9.79 18.24
CA SER A 278 17.06 8.70 18.36
C SER A 278 17.75 8.41 17.03
N ILE A 279 18.99 7.93 17.10
CA ILE A 279 19.80 7.52 15.94
C ILE A 279 20.59 6.24 16.26
N SER A 280 20.79 5.38 15.26
CA SER A 280 21.68 4.22 15.34
C SER A 280 22.36 3.96 14.01
N TRP A 281 23.65 3.64 14.07
CA TRP A 281 24.40 3.12 12.93
C TRP A 281 24.20 1.62 12.79
N ASN A 282 24.31 1.13 11.56
CA ASN A 282 24.59 -0.27 11.28
C ASN A 282 26.06 -0.61 11.63
N ALA A 283 26.37 -1.88 11.82
CA ALA A 283 27.69 -2.40 12.16
C ALA A 283 28.75 -2.08 11.07
N ALA A 284 28.34 -2.06 9.80
CA ALA A 284 29.24 -1.69 8.70
C ALA A 284 29.55 -0.17 8.59
N GLY A 285 28.85 0.70 9.34
CA GLY A 285 29.03 2.16 9.26
C GLY A 285 28.63 2.79 7.92
N THR A 286 27.83 2.08 7.12
CA THR A 286 27.35 2.49 5.78
C THR A 286 25.97 3.13 5.80
N GLU A 287 25.16 2.76 6.80
CA GLU A 287 23.78 3.20 6.98
C GLU A 287 23.54 3.69 8.41
N LEU A 288 22.73 4.74 8.51
CA LEU A 288 22.35 5.41 9.75
C LEU A 288 20.84 5.54 9.80
N ALA A 289 20.20 4.82 10.72
CA ALA A 289 18.77 4.94 11.00
C ALA A 289 18.50 6.04 12.02
N TYR A 290 17.39 6.76 11.85
CA TYR A 290 16.95 7.85 12.72
C TYR A 290 15.43 7.82 12.90
N CYS A 291 14.95 8.24 14.07
CA CYS A 291 13.53 8.51 14.30
C CYS A 291 13.30 9.98 14.70
N ASP A 292 12.08 10.46 14.50
CA ASP A 292 11.64 11.79 14.95
C ASP A 292 10.48 11.74 15.98
N VAL A 293 10.16 12.92 16.52
CA VAL A 293 9.11 13.12 17.54
C VAL A 293 7.67 12.95 17.02
N THR A 294 7.47 12.85 15.71
CA THR A 294 6.18 12.41 15.13
C THR A 294 6.09 10.89 15.01
N GLY A 295 7.13 10.18 15.44
CA GLY A 295 7.23 8.73 15.38
C GLY A 295 7.56 8.21 13.98
N GLN A 296 8.13 9.04 13.11
CA GLN A 296 8.59 8.61 11.79
C GLN A 296 10.02 8.04 11.87
N LEU A 297 10.26 6.93 11.16
CA LEU A 297 11.56 6.31 10.92
C LEU A 297 12.08 6.74 9.54
N GLY A 298 13.40 6.93 9.44
CA GLY A 298 14.11 7.06 8.17
C GLY A 298 15.55 6.57 8.28
N THR A 299 16.26 6.46 7.15
CA THR A 299 17.67 6.10 7.10
C THR A 299 18.48 7.02 6.17
N LEU A 300 19.80 6.99 6.33
CA LEU A 300 20.79 7.77 5.57
C LEU A 300 21.86 6.82 5.03
N PHE A 301 22.03 6.78 3.71
CA PHE A 301 22.93 5.88 2.99
C PHE A 301 24.17 6.60 2.46
N ARG A 302 25.36 6.02 2.68
CA ARG A 302 26.64 6.58 2.22
C ARG A 302 26.90 6.32 0.73
N THR A 303 26.87 7.35 -0.12
CA THR A 303 27.27 7.18 -1.53
C THR A 303 28.79 7.18 -1.73
N LYS A 304 29.25 6.19 -2.50
CA LYS A 304 30.65 6.07 -2.93
C LYS A 304 30.95 7.18 -3.95
N ALA A 305 32.10 7.83 -3.81
CA ALA A 305 32.50 8.90 -4.70
C ALA A 305 32.92 8.33 -6.07
N GLY A 306 32.19 8.68 -7.13
CA GLY A 306 32.72 8.62 -8.49
C GLY A 306 33.86 9.63 -8.67
N ASN A 307 34.71 9.41 -9.68
CA ASN A 307 35.80 10.34 -9.99
C ASN A 307 35.25 11.73 -10.33
N GLY A 308 35.93 12.78 -9.85
CA GLY A 308 35.41 14.15 -9.90
C GLY A 308 35.37 14.71 -11.33
N ALA A 309 34.16 15.04 -11.79
CA ALA A 309 33.99 16.10 -12.77
C ALA A 309 34.18 17.45 -12.05
N VAL A 310 35.04 18.32 -12.60
CA VAL A 310 35.25 19.67 -12.07
C VAL A 310 34.08 20.54 -12.50
N PHE A 311 33.22 20.91 -11.55
CA PHE A 311 32.33 22.05 -11.69
C PHE A 311 33.03 23.24 -11.05
N ALA A 312 33.29 24.28 -11.85
CA ALA A 312 33.81 25.55 -11.37
C ALA A 312 32.68 26.39 -10.77
N ASP A 313 33.01 27.26 -9.82
CA ASP A 313 32.06 28.21 -9.25
C ASP A 313 31.55 29.19 -10.33
N GLY A 314 30.26 29.51 -10.25
CA GLY A 314 29.58 30.53 -11.04
C GLY A 314 28.48 31.16 -10.18
N GLU A 315 28.48 32.48 -10.10
CA GLU A 315 27.68 33.22 -9.12
C GLU A 315 26.20 33.35 -9.53
N ALA A 316 25.34 33.74 -8.58
CA ALA A 316 23.91 33.90 -8.80
C ALA A 316 23.56 35.32 -9.26
N GLU A 317 22.69 35.45 -10.27
CA GLU A 317 21.98 36.69 -10.58
C GLU A 317 20.47 36.43 -10.78
N GLU A 318 19.64 37.41 -10.42
CA GLU A 318 18.19 37.43 -10.66
C GLU A 318 17.85 38.33 -11.85
N VAL A 319 17.27 37.76 -12.91
CA VAL A 319 16.39 38.42 -13.91
C VAL A 319 15.86 37.31 -14.83
N ASP A 320 14.76 37.40 -15.58
CA ASP A 320 13.49 38.14 -15.63
C ASP A 320 12.87 37.69 -16.98
N PHE A 321 11.60 37.97 -17.28
CA PHE A 321 10.98 37.53 -18.54
C PHE A 321 11.43 38.40 -19.73
N GLY A 322 11.85 37.76 -20.83
CA GLY A 322 12.27 38.44 -22.07
C GLY A 322 12.09 37.59 -23.33
N ASP A 323 11.30 38.11 -24.26
CA ASP A 323 10.75 37.52 -25.49
C ASP A 323 11.66 36.66 -26.39
N ILE A 324 11.05 35.67 -27.04
CA ILE A 324 11.63 34.83 -28.11
C ILE A 324 11.40 35.50 -29.47
N GLU A 325 12.45 35.86 -30.21
CA GLU A 325 12.36 36.08 -31.66
C GLU A 325 13.47 35.38 -32.46
N PHE A 326 13.05 34.33 -33.17
CA PHE A 326 13.29 34.06 -34.59
C PHE A 326 14.71 34.17 -35.23
N ASN A 327 15.15 32.99 -35.71
CA ASN A 327 15.31 32.66 -37.15
C ASN A 327 16.70 32.49 -37.80
N ASN A 328 16.72 31.49 -38.70
CA ASN A 328 17.48 31.36 -39.96
C ASN A 328 19.01 31.09 -39.88
N ASP A 329 19.65 30.34 -40.79
CA ASP A 329 19.16 29.62 -41.99
C ASP A 329 19.81 28.23 -42.16
N ASP A 330 18.99 27.25 -42.56
CA ASP A 330 19.12 26.30 -43.68
C ASP A 330 20.49 25.89 -44.31
N ASN A 331 20.66 24.57 -44.50
CA ASN A 331 20.83 23.78 -45.75
C ASN A 331 21.72 24.33 -46.91
N ASP A 332 22.55 23.58 -47.66
CA ASP A 332 22.87 22.11 -47.69
C ASP A 332 24.42 21.90 -47.85
N ASP A 333 25.11 21.22 -48.80
CA ASP A 333 24.84 20.44 -50.04
C ASP A 333 25.97 19.39 -50.28
N LEU A 334 25.86 18.61 -51.35
CA LEU A 334 26.66 17.44 -51.79
C LEU A 334 28.20 17.53 -51.94
N ALA A 335 28.82 16.42 -51.51
CA ALA A 335 30.04 15.73 -51.96
C ALA A 335 30.74 16.09 -53.32
N SER A 336 32.08 15.98 -53.36
CA SER A 336 32.84 14.98 -54.15
C SER A 336 34.37 15.24 -54.28
N GLY A 337 35.14 14.26 -54.75
CA GLY A 337 36.25 14.52 -55.69
C GLY A 337 37.72 14.51 -55.20
N LEU A 338 38.31 13.32 -55.16
CA LEU A 338 39.75 13.02 -54.98
C LEU A 338 40.77 13.90 -55.77
N GLY A 339 41.96 14.09 -55.18
CA GLY A 339 43.20 14.51 -55.86
C GLY A 339 44.44 14.17 -55.01
N ALA A 340 45.53 13.69 -55.60
CA ALA A 340 46.70 13.14 -54.89
C ALA A 340 48.03 13.70 -55.42
N ASN A 341 49.11 13.52 -54.61
CA ASN A 341 50.56 13.47 -54.93
C ASN A 341 51.38 13.74 -53.64
N ASP A 342 52.62 13.27 -53.41
CA ASP A 342 53.38 12.09 -53.90
C ASP A 342 54.68 11.93 -53.03
N GLU A 343 55.48 10.90 -53.32
CA GLU A 343 56.92 10.70 -53.00
C GLU A 343 57.37 10.13 -51.61
N ASN A 344 57.73 8.83 -51.64
CA ASN A 344 59.00 8.20 -51.17
C ASN A 344 59.46 8.28 -49.68
N GLY A 345 59.98 7.21 -49.06
CA GLY A 345 60.08 5.80 -49.48
C GLY A 345 61.12 4.97 -48.69
N GLY A 346 60.84 3.67 -48.51
CA GLY A 346 61.76 2.61 -48.04
C GLY A 346 61.72 2.27 -46.53
N ASP A 347 61.79 0.99 -46.11
CA ASP A 347 61.73 -0.29 -46.87
C ASP A 347 61.41 -1.51 -45.95
N ASP A 348 61.35 -2.71 -46.54
CA ASP A 348 61.33 -4.08 -45.97
C ASP A 348 59.98 -4.74 -45.52
N ASP A 349 59.47 -5.55 -46.45
CA ASP A 349 59.01 -6.96 -46.32
C ASP A 349 57.65 -7.40 -45.69
N ASP A 350 56.63 -7.38 -46.56
CA ASP A 350 55.96 -8.57 -47.16
C ASP A 350 54.73 -9.30 -46.53
N ASP A 351 53.86 -9.68 -47.48
CA ASP A 351 52.53 -10.35 -47.56
C ASP A 351 51.82 -11.06 -46.39
N GLY A 352 50.46 -11.15 -46.51
CA GLY A 352 49.67 -12.11 -45.70
C GLY A 352 48.16 -11.88 -45.44
N ILE A 353 47.37 -11.26 -46.33
CA ILE A 353 45.94 -10.98 -46.06
C ILE A 353 45.09 -12.27 -45.95
N SER A 354 44.78 -12.67 -44.71
CA SER A 354 44.01 -13.89 -44.42
C SER A 354 42.49 -13.66 -44.36
N ILE A 355 41.74 -14.54 -45.02
CA ILE A 355 40.31 -14.43 -45.38
C ILE A 355 39.34 -14.49 -44.18
N GLU A 356 39.82 -14.72 -42.96
CA GLU A 356 38.99 -14.94 -41.77
C GLU A 356 38.25 -13.67 -41.29
N ARG A 357 38.84 -12.48 -41.44
CA ARG A 357 38.21 -11.21 -41.01
C ARG A 357 36.92 -10.88 -41.76
N LEU A 358 36.80 -11.31 -43.03
CA LEU A 358 35.59 -11.13 -43.84
C LEU A 358 34.47 -12.13 -43.51
N LYS A 359 34.79 -13.26 -42.84
CA LYS A 359 33.82 -14.32 -42.56
C LYS A 359 33.00 -14.06 -41.29
N ASN A 360 33.62 -13.48 -40.28
CA ASN A 360 32.99 -13.24 -38.97
C ASN A 360 31.99 -12.07 -38.95
N GLN A 361 32.01 -11.17 -39.94
CA GLN A 361 31.06 -10.04 -40.03
C GLN A 361 29.67 -10.43 -40.57
N VAL A 362 29.48 -11.66 -41.07
CA VAL A 362 28.25 -12.06 -41.80
C VAL A 362 27.44 -13.16 -41.08
N MET A 363 28.05 -13.95 -40.19
CA MET A 363 27.50 -15.23 -39.70
C MET A 363 27.07 -15.26 -38.22
N ARG A 364 26.60 -14.14 -37.65
CA ARG A 364 25.95 -14.10 -36.31
C ARG A 364 24.66 -13.26 -36.24
N LYS A 365 23.81 -13.41 -37.26
CA LYS A 365 22.34 -13.32 -37.09
C LYS A 365 21.76 -14.74 -37.21
N THR A 366 20.52 -14.91 -36.75
CA THR A 366 19.76 -16.19 -36.63
C THR A 366 20.33 -17.20 -35.61
N GLY A 367 19.43 -18.03 -35.04
CA GLY A 367 19.76 -19.09 -34.06
C GLY A 367 20.23 -20.39 -34.74
N GLY A 368 20.20 -21.56 -34.11
CA GLY A 368 19.62 -21.97 -32.81
C GLY A 368 19.22 -23.46 -32.88
N PHE A 369 19.16 -24.17 -31.75
CA PHE A 369 19.09 -25.65 -31.65
C PHE A 369 20.37 -26.36 -32.17
N ALA A 370 20.79 -27.54 -31.71
CA ALA A 370 20.11 -28.57 -30.90
C ALA A 370 21.08 -29.28 -29.91
N GLU A 371 20.67 -30.45 -29.40
CA GLU A 371 21.42 -31.41 -28.56
C GLU A 371 22.62 -32.05 -29.34
N GLU A 372 23.53 -32.89 -28.81
CA GLU A 372 23.41 -33.96 -27.81
C GLU A 372 24.74 -34.28 -27.03
N THR A 373 24.57 -34.90 -25.84
CA THR A 373 25.39 -35.97 -25.20
C THR A 373 26.88 -35.81 -24.80
N ASP A 374 27.11 -36.37 -23.60
CA ASP A 374 28.22 -37.24 -23.17
C ASP A 374 29.64 -36.70 -22.87
N ASP A 375 29.74 -36.13 -21.67
CA ASP A 375 30.38 -36.77 -20.48
C ASP A 375 31.92 -36.97 -20.41
N ASN A 376 32.41 -36.99 -19.17
CA ASN A 376 33.79 -37.24 -18.72
C ASN A 376 34.88 -36.23 -19.13
N THR A 377 35.10 -35.22 -18.29
CA THR A 377 36.47 -34.82 -17.96
C THR A 377 36.60 -34.33 -16.52
N ARG A 378 37.48 -34.96 -15.75
CA ARG A 378 37.95 -34.43 -14.46
C ARG A 378 39.19 -33.56 -14.66
N ASP A 379 39.42 -32.70 -13.67
CA ASP A 379 40.66 -32.01 -13.34
C ASP A 379 41.09 -30.83 -14.26
N SER A 380 41.04 -29.63 -13.66
CA SER A 380 41.82 -28.42 -13.97
C SER A 380 41.66 -27.74 -15.34
N LEU A 381 40.74 -26.77 -15.43
CA LEU A 381 40.86 -25.61 -16.31
C LEU A 381 41.36 -24.38 -15.52
N PRO A 382 42.19 -23.49 -16.11
CA PRO A 382 42.71 -22.30 -15.46
C PRO A 382 41.68 -21.17 -15.37
N LYS A 383 41.92 -20.20 -14.49
CA LYS A 383 41.07 -19.01 -14.29
C LYS A 383 40.84 -18.24 -15.59
N SER A 384 39.60 -18.24 -16.09
CA SER A 384 39.18 -17.33 -17.14
C SER A 384 39.10 -15.89 -16.60
N ILE A 385 39.68 -14.95 -17.33
CA ILE A 385 39.59 -13.51 -17.02
C ILE A 385 38.13 -13.09 -17.21
N HIS A 386 37.50 -12.58 -16.15
CA HIS A 386 36.26 -11.82 -16.32
C HIS A 386 36.59 -10.51 -17.03
N SER A 387 35.90 -10.23 -18.13
CA SER A 387 35.84 -8.87 -18.66
C SER A 387 34.95 -8.05 -17.73
N ASP A 388 35.54 -7.10 -17.01
CA ASP A 388 34.81 -6.18 -16.14
C ASP A 388 33.91 -5.27 -17.00
N ILE A 389 32.66 -5.70 -17.18
CA ILE A 389 31.57 -4.83 -17.62
C ILE A 389 31.24 -3.98 -16.40
N GLU A 390 31.43 -2.66 -16.49
CA GLU A 390 31.08 -1.74 -15.41
C GLU A 390 29.61 -1.95 -15.01
N PRO A 391 29.30 -2.23 -13.73
CA PRO A 391 27.93 -2.31 -13.29
C PRO A 391 27.32 -0.91 -13.37
N GLN A 392 26.44 -0.72 -14.36
CA GLN A 392 25.66 0.51 -14.47
C GLN A 392 24.95 0.79 -13.14
N PRO A 393 24.82 2.07 -12.72
CA PRO A 393 24.21 2.41 -11.45
C PRO A 393 22.81 1.80 -11.38
N LEU A 394 22.61 0.90 -10.40
CA LEU A 394 21.33 0.21 -10.23
C LEU A 394 20.29 1.22 -9.75
N VAL A 395 19.56 1.78 -10.71
CA VAL A 395 18.46 2.72 -10.47
C VAL A 395 17.48 2.03 -9.53
N LYS A 396 17.29 2.57 -8.31
CA LYS A 396 16.28 2.07 -7.38
C LYS A 396 14.90 2.23 -8.03
N THR A 397 14.31 1.11 -8.45
CA THR A 397 12.95 1.05 -8.95
C THR A 397 11.97 0.75 -7.81
N PHE A 398 10.70 1.06 -8.02
CA PHE A 398 9.63 0.62 -7.13
C PHE A 398 9.64 -0.90 -6.96
N LYS A 399 9.44 -1.39 -5.74
CA LYS A 399 9.14 -2.81 -5.51
C LYS A 399 7.86 -3.15 -6.26
N GLN A 400 7.90 -4.20 -7.09
CA GLN A 400 6.72 -4.63 -7.84
C GLN A 400 5.62 -5.07 -6.87
N GLN A 401 4.42 -4.51 -7.04
CA GLN A 401 3.29 -4.81 -6.17
C GLN A 401 2.87 -6.29 -6.31
N PRO A 402 2.68 -7.04 -5.21
CA PRO A 402 2.14 -8.41 -5.28
C PRO A 402 0.65 -8.41 -5.60
N ALA A 403 0.16 -9.52 -6.17
CA ALA A 403 -1.26 -9.71 -6.44
C ALA A 403 -2.11 -9.61 -5.16
N PHE A 404 -3.32 -9.07 -5.26
CA PHE A 404 -4.24 -8.95 -4.13
C PHE A 404 -5.71 -9.07 -4.56
N GLN A 405 -6.56 -9.48 -3.61
CA GLN A 405 -8.01 -9.50 -3.77
C GLN A 405 -8.61 -8.15 -3.34
N PRO A 406 -9.36 -7.44 -4.20
CA PRO A 406 -10.03 -6.20 -3.80
C PRO A 406 -11.03 -6.43 -2.66
N GLY A 407 -11.04 -5.53 -1.67
CA GLY A 407 -11.87 -5.65 -0.48
C GLY A 407 -11.37 -6.65 0.57
N ALA A 408 -10.14 -7.17 0.45
CA ALA A 408 -9.50 -8.00 1.48
C ALA A 408 -8.60 -7.18 2.43
N THR A 409 -8.35 -7.71 3.63
CA THR A 409 -7.31 -7.20 4.56
C THR A 409 -6.10 -8.15 4.61
N PRO A 410 -4.93 -7.75 5.14
CA PRO A 410 -3.68 -8.51 4.99
C PRO A 410 -3.74 -9.98 5.44
N THR A 411 -2.87 -10.80 4.85
CA THR A 411 -2.77 -12.25 5.08
C THR A 411 -2.20 -12.63 6.45
N HIS A 412 -1.47 -11.73 7.11
CA HIS A 412 -0.89 -11.95 8.44
C HIS A 412 -1.91 -11.91 9.59
N LEU A 413 -3.17 -11.53 9.32
CA LEU A 413 -4.23 -11.38 10.32
C LEU A 413 -5.00 -12.69 10.55
N GLU A 414 -5.03 -13.19 11.78
CA GLU A 414 -5.74 -14.42 12.18
C GLU A 414 -7.25 -14.37 11.88
N HIS A 415 -7.88 -13.21 12.11
CA HIS A 415 -9.26 -12.92 11.73
C HIS A 415 -9.29 -11.76 10.74
N ARG A 416 -9.54 -12.04 9.45
CA ARG A 416 -9.41 -11.10 8.33
C ARG A 416 -10.60 -11.11 7.37
N TYR A 417 -10.79 -10.03 6.62
CA TYR A 417 -11.71 -10.02 5.48
C TYR A 417 -11.01 -10.63 4.26
N LEU A 418 -11.62 -11.63 3.61
CA LEU A 418 -11.19 -12.15 2.31
C LEU A 418 -11.82 -11.38 1.14
N VAL A 419 -13.03 -10.84 1.35
CA VAL A 419 -13.68 -9.85 0.49
C VAL A 419 -14.77 -9.13 1.28
N TRP A 420 -14.90 -7.82 1.09
CA TRP A 420 -16.05 -7.02 1.49
C TRP A 420 -16.45 -6.15 0.27
N ASN A 421 -17.65 -6.38 -0.25
CA ASN A 421 -18.20 -5.66 -1.40
C ASN A 421 -19.66 -5.25 -1.17
N ASP A 422 -20.37 -4.86 -2.24
CA ASP A 422 -21.79 -4.48 -2.27
C ASP A 422 -22.76 -5.65 -2.00
N VAL A 423 -22.32 -6.90 -2.17
CA VAL A 423 -23.14 -8.10 -1.93
C VAL A 423 -23.04 -8.55 -0.47
N GLY A 424 -21.84 -8.52 0.10
CA GLY A 424 -21.61 -9.06 1.44
C GLY A 424 -20.16 -8.97 1.93
N ILE A 425 -19.88 -9.83 2.90
CA ILE A 425 -18.61 -9.96 3.60
C ILE A 425 -18.23 -11.44 3.67
N VAL A 426 -16.99 -11.78 3.37
CA VAL A 426 -16.38 -13.08 3.72
C VAL A 426 -15.25 -12.80 4.71
N THR A 427 -15.36 -13.31 5.93
CA THR A 427 -14.25 -13.35 6.89
C THR A 427 -13.62 -14.74 6.93
N ALA A 428 -12.33 -14.78 7.26
CA ALA A 428 -11.59 -16.00 7.59
C ALA A 428 -11.09 -15.91 9.03
N HIS A 429 -11.28 -16.97 9.79
CA HIS A 429 -10.71 -17.20 11.11
C HIS A 429 -9.67 -18.34 11.01
N THR A 430 -8.45 -18.11 11.49
CA THR A 430 -7.34 -19.08 11.42
C THR A 430 -6.79 -19.34 12.83
N GLU A 431 -7.52 -20.09 13.65
CA GLU A 431 -7.10 -20.46 15.01
C GLU A 431 -6.38 -21.82 14.98
N GLY A 432 -5.05 -21.78 14.83
CA GLY A 432 -4.22 -22.98 14.80
C GLY A 432 -4.47 -23.86 13.56
N ALA A 433 -5.01 -25.06 13.77
CA ALA A 433 -5.22 -26.06 12.71
C ALA A 433 -6.67 -26.10 12.17
N ASP A 434 -7.64 -25.55 12.91
CA ASP A 434 -9.08 -25.64 12.61
C ASP A 434 -9.62 -24.28 12.12
N GLY A 435 -9.20 -23.87 10.92
CA GLY A 435 -9.68 -22.64 10.30
C GLY A 435 -11.15 -22.70 9.89
N SER A 436 -11.81 -21.55 9.81
CA SER A 436 -13.18 -21.41 9.30
C SER A 436 -13.40 -20.13 8.49
N LEU A 437 -14.44 -20.13 7.65
CA LEU A 437 -14.89 -18.97 6.88
C LEU A 437 -16.34 -18.65 7.25
N ASP A 438 -16.63 -17.39 7.51
CA ASP A 438 -17.99 -16.88 7.71
C ASP A 438 -18.37 -15.95 6.55
N VAL A 439 -19.60 -16.11 6.04
CA VAL A 439 -20.13 -15.35 4.91
C VAL A 439 -21.39 -14.64 5.37
N GLU A 440 -21.38 -13.31 5.36
CA GLU A 440 -22.54 -12.48 5.63
C GLU A 440 -23.01 -11.80 4.33
N PHE A 441 -24.33 -11.73 4.12
CA PHE A 441 -24.95 -11.01 3.01
C PHE A 441 -25.61 -9.74 3.55
N HIS A 442 -25.37 -8.58 2.92
CA HIS A 442 -26.00 -7.33 3.38
C HIS A 442 -27.51 -7.34 3.17
N ASP A 443 -27.98 -8.02 2.11
CA ASP A 443 -29.37 -8.40 1.93
C ASP A 443 -29.57 -9.90 2.15
N ALA A 444 -30.22 -10.24 3.27
CA ALA A 444 -30.58 -11.61 3.64
C ALA A 444 -31.61 -12.26 2.67
N SER A 445 -32.18 -11.52 1.72
CA SER A 445 -33.02 -12.07 0.64
C SER A 445 -32.20 -12.78 -0.45
N VAL A 446 -30.91 -12.44 -0.62
CA VAL A 446 -29.99 -13.07 -1.57
C VAL A 446 -29.63 -14.47 -1.11
N HIS A 447 -29.12 -14.59 0.12
CA HIS A 447 -28.87 -15.87 0.79
C HIS A 447 -28.79 -15.66 2.31
N HIS A 448 -29.02 -16.72 3.09
CA HIS A 448 -28.68 -16.71 4.52
C HIS A 448 -27.16 -16.77 4.72
N SER A 449 -26.67 -16.27 5.84
CA SER A 449 -25.25 -16.37 6.20
C SER A 449 -24.75 -17.82 6.20
N LEU A 450 -23.50 -18.04 5.80
CA LEU A 450 -22.87 -19.35 5.74
C LEU A 450 -21.71 -19.42 6.72
N HIS A 451 -21.52 -20.58 7.36
CA HIS A 451 -20.30 -20.94 8.09
C HIS A 451 -19.70 -22.18 7.41
N ILE A 452 -18.43 -22.10 7.02
CA ILE A 452 -17.74 -23.11 6.19
C ILE A 452 -16.42 -23.48 6.87
N PRO A 453 -16.20 -24.75 7.27
CA PRO A 453 -14.92 -25.15 7.85
C PRO A 453 -13.81 -25.16 6.78
N ASN A 454 -12.69 -24.50 7.06
CA ASN A 454 -11.68 -24.16 6.07
C ASN A 454 -10.56 -25.21 5.94
N TYR A 455 -10.92 -26.51 5.88
CA TYR A 455 -9.97 -27.63 5.79
C TYR A 455 -9.05 -27.61 4.55
N SER A 456 -9.26 -26.68 3.61
CA SER A 456 -8.43 -26.48 2.42
C SER A 456 -7.60 -25.18 2.47
N ASN A 457 -7.54 -24.51 3.63
CA ASN A 457 -6.80 -23.27 3.89
C ASN A 457 -7.02 -22.18 2.83
N HIS A 458 -8.28 -21.99 2.40
CA HIS A 458 -8.66 -20.93 1.47
C HIS A 458 -8.35 -19.56 2.07
N ASN A 459 -7.44 -18.80 1.43
CA ASN A 459 -7.06 -17.44 1.81
C ASN A 459 -7.46 -16.38 0.75
N MET A 460 -8.19 -16.78 -0.30
CA MET A 460 -8.75 -15.94 -1.35
C MET A 460 -10.24 -16.23 -1.53
N ALA A 461 -11.07 -15.19 -1.64
CA ALA A 461 -12.51 -15.32 -1.91
C ALA A 461 -12.99 -14.25 -2.89
N SER A 462 -14.04 -14.56 -3.65
CA SER A 462 -14.78 -13.57 -4.44
C SER A 462 -16.27 -13.90 -4.42
N LEU A 463 -17.11 -12.89 -4.14
CA LEU A 463 -18.53 -13.06 -3.83
C LEU A 463 -19.40 -12.28 -4.81
N SER A 464 -20.32 -12.97 -5.48
CA SER A 464 -21.42 -12.37 -6.25
C SER A 464 -22.78 -12.82 -5.70
N THR A 465 -23.88 -12.26 -6.20
CA THR A 465 -25.23 -12.73 -5.82
C THR A 465 -25.53 -14.15 -6.31
N SER A 466 -24.78 -14.64 -7.30
CA SER A 466 -24.97 -15.96 -7.91
C SER A 466 -24.02 -17.04 -7.38
N VAL A 467 -22.79 -16.66 -6.99
CA VAL A 467 -21.74 -17.61 -6.59
C VAL A 467 -20.73 -17.00 -5.63
N LEU A 468 -20.35 -17.77 -4.62
CA LEU A 468 -19.12 -17.58 -3.84
C LEU A 468 -18.04 -18.48 -4.45
N ALA A 469 -16.93 -17.89 -4.87
CA ALA A 469 -15.73 -18.61 -5.31
C ALA A 469 -14.63 -18.51 -4.24
N LEU A 470 -13.93 -19.62 -4.02
CA LEU A 470 -12.89 -19.80 -3.01
C LEU A 470 -11.66 -20.48 -3.63
N SER A 471 -10.47 -20.02 -3.25
CA SER A 471 -9.21 -20.71 -3.53
C SER A 471 -8.17 -20.34 -2.47
N ALA A 472 -6.94 -20.82 -2.64
CA ALA A 472 -5.79 -20.31 -1.91
C ALA A 472 -4.68 -19.90 -2.87
N GLU A 473 -3.87 -18.94 -2.47
CA GLU A 473 -2.64 -18.56 -3.16
C GLU A 473 -1.78 -19.81 -3.41
N ASN A 474 -1.30 -19.96 -4.64
CA ASN A 474 -0.56 -21.13 -5.10
C ASN A 474 -1.30 -22.48 -5.05
N ALA A 475 -2.62 -22.52 -4.79
CA ALA A 475 -3.38 -23.77 -4.84
C ALA A 475 -3.76 -24.16 -6.28
N THR A 476 -3.70 -25.47 -6.55
CA THR A 476 -4.14 -26.10 -7.80
C THR A 476 -5.66 -26.34 -7.86
N LYS A 477 -6.46 -25.87 -6.88
CA LYS A 477 -7.90 -26.16 -6.77
C LYS A 477 -8.75 -24.90 -6.59
N LEU A 478 -9.75 -24.75 -7.44
CA LEU A 478 -10.87 -23.80 -7.29
C LEU A 478 -12.08 -24.52 -6.67
N VAL A 479 -12.75 -23.88 -5.71
CA VAL A 479 -14.03 -24.32 -5.12
C VAL A 479 -15.07 -23.22 -5.33
N CYS A 480 -16.28 -23.58 -5.73
CA CYS A 480 -17.36 -22.63 -6.02
C CYS A 480 -18.69 -23.13 -5.46
N ILE A 481 -19.39 -22.25 -4.74
CA ILE A 481 -20.70 -22.49 -4.14
C ILE A 481 -21.73 -21.60 -4.85
N ALA A 482 -22.55 -22.21 -5.69
CA ALA A 482 -23.64 -21.55 -6.42
C ALA A 482 -24.82 -21.25 -5.49
N LEU A 483 -24.96 -19.98 -5.11
CA LEU A 483 -25.93 -19.51 -4.12
C LEU A 483 -27.38 -19.69 -4.61
N ALA A 484 -27.63 -19.31 -5.86
CA ALA A 484 -28.95 -19.37 -6.51
C ALA A 484 -29.33 -20.74 -7.09
N ALA A 485 -28.48 -21.77 -6.95
CA ALA A 485 -28.74 -23.10 -7.54
C ALA A 485 -29.70 -23.96 -6.72
N SER A 486 -30.52 -24.75 -7.41
CA SER A 486 -31.36 -25.81 -6.82
C SER A 486 -30.76 -27.19 -7.08
N GLY A 487 -30.60 -28.01 -6.03
CA GLY A 487 -29.95 -29.32 -6.12
C GLY A 487 -28.52 -29.25 -5.58
N ASN A 488 -27.54 -29.77 -6.33
CA ASN A 488 -26.14 -29.62 -5.94
C ASN A 488 -25.68 -28.16 -6.12
N LYS A 489 -25.27 -27.51 -5.02
CA LYS A 489 -24.76 -26.13 -5.03
C LYS A 489 -23.24 -26.03 -5.21
N GLU A 490 -22.48 -27.07 -4.87
CA GLU A 490 -21.01 -27.00 -4.86
C GLU A 490 -20.40 -27.68 -6.08
N TRP A 491 -19.39 -27.04 -6.67
CA TRP A 491 -18.48 -27.66 -7.63
C TRP A 491 -17.05 -27.23 -7.36
N SER A 492 -16.09 -28.09 -7.73
CA SER A 492 -14.67 -27.76 -7.68
C SER A 492 -13.94 -28.32 -8.89
N VAL A 493 -12.84 -27.67 -9.26
CA VAL A 493 -11.99 -28.07 -10.39
C VAL A 493 -10.53 -27.97 -9.98
N THR A 494 -9.74 -28.97 -10.37
CA THR A 494 -8.29 -28.98 -10.22
C THR A 494 -7.63 -28.54 -11.53
N PHE A 495 -6.66 -27.64 -11.43
CA PHE A 495 -5.81 -27.20 -12.53
C PHE A 495 -4.71 -28.24 -12.83
N PRO A 496 -4.02 -28.16 -13.99
CA PRO A 496 -2.84 -28.99 -14.26
C PRO A 496 -1.75 -28.77 -13.20
N ASP A 497 -0.88 -29.77 -12.99
CA ASP A 497 0.14 -29.76 -11.92
C ASP A 497 1.16 -28.59 -12.01
N CYS A 498 1.27 -27.94 -13.17
CA CYS A 498 2.11 -26.77 -13.41
C CYS A 498 1.36 -25.42 -13.24
N GLU A 499 0.09 -25.41 -12.84
CA GLU A 499 -0.74 -24.21 -12.71
C GLU A 499 -1.30 -24.04 -11.31
N SER A 500 -1.02 -22.88 -10.72
CA SER A 500 -1.44 -22.49 -9.39
C SER A 500 -2.21 -21.16 -9.41
N THR A 501 -3.09 -20.92 -8.44
CA THR A 501 -3.94 -19.72 -8.41
C THR A 501 -3.16 -18.47 -7.98
N GLU A 502 -3.29 -17.38 -8.76
CA GLU A 502 -2.75 -16.05 -8.43
C GLU A 502 -3.85 -15.01 -8.14
N ALA A 503 -4.96 -15.02 -8.89
CA ALA A 503 -6.06 -14.07 -8.69
C ALA A 503 -7.44 -14.65 -9.04
N LEU A 504 -8.48 -14.22 -8.33
CA LEU A 504 -9.84 -14.80 -8.39
C LEU A 504 -10.93 -13.72 -8.57
N VAL A 505 -11.94 -14.01 -9.41
CA VAL A 505 -13.14 -13.17 -9.57
C VAL A 505 -14.41 -14.00 -9.77
N ALA A 506 -15.47 -13.62 -9.05
CA ALA A 506 -16.84 -14.09 -9.24
C ALA A 506 -17.72 -12.95 -9.77
N THR A 507 -18.60 -13.26 -10.73
CA THR A 507 -19.67 -12.36 -11.18
C THR A 507 -21.02 -13.07 -11.12
N ASN A 508 -22.10 -12.39 -11.49
CA ASN A 508 -23.43 -13.00 -11.57
C ASN A 508 -23.57 -13.99 -12.76
N LYS A 509 -22.59 -14.04 -13.68
CA LYS A 509 -22.62 -14.87 -14.91
C LYS A 509 -21.39 -15.78 -15.07
N LEU A 510 -20.24 -15.41 -14.50
CA LEU A 510 -18.94 -16.03 -14.71
C LEU A 510 -18.18 -16.26 -13.40
N VAL A 511 -17.22 -17.17 -13.44
CA VAL A 511 -16.07 -17.20 -12.53
C VAL A 511 -14.80 -17.13 -13.38
N GLY A 512 -13.84 -16.31 -12.98
CA GLY A 512 -12.54 -16.16 -13.64
C GLY A 512 -11.41 -16.41 -12.65
N VAL A 513 -10.38 -17.14 -13.09
CA VAL A 513 -9.16 -17.39 -12.32
C VAL A 513 -7.96 -17.09 -13.19
N VAL A 514 -7.02 -16.28 -12.70
CA VAL A 514 -5.68 -16.19 -13.31
C VAL A 514 -4.74 -17.15 -12.60
N THR A 515 -4.05 -17.98 -13.38
CA THR A 515 -3.05 -18.92 -12.90
C THR A 515 -1.63 -18.43 -13.17
N SER A 516 -0.65 -18.97 -12.45
CA SER A 516 0.79 -18.67 -12.56
C SER A 516 1.44 -18.94 -13.93
N MET A 517 0.74 -19.59 -14.86
CA MET A 517 1.10 -19.63 -16.28
C MET A 517 0.58 -18.41 -17.07
N GLN A 518 0.16 -17.35 -16.37
CA GLN A 518 -0.49 -16.15 -16.91
C GLN A 518 -1.75 -16.45 -17.74
N PHE A 519 -2.47 -17.53 -17.43
CA PHE A 519 -3.73 -17.87 -18.09
C PHE A 519 -4.93 -17.40 -17.27
N LEU A 520 -5.78 -16.55 -17.84
CA LEU A 520 -7.15 -16.38 -17.37
C LEU A 520 -8.01 -17.54 -17.87
N ARG A 521 -8.45 -18.38 -16.93
CA ARG A 521 -9.41 -19.46 -17.14
C ARG A 521 -10.80 -18.96 -16.78
N LEU A 522 -11.73 -19.01 -17.75
CA LEU A 522 -13.12 -18.68 -17.51
C LEU A 522 -13.97 -19.93 -17.23
N PHE A 523 -15.01 -19.76 -16.42
CA PHE A 523 -16.05 -20.75 -16.13
C PHE A 523 -17.41 -20.06 -16.08
N THR A 524 -18.50 -20.80 -16.33
CA THR A 524 -19.84 -20.35 -15.94
C THR A 524 -20.06 -20.51 -14.43
N VAL A 525 -21.08 -19.84 -13.88
CA VAL A 525 -21.50 -19.97 -12.47
C VAL A 525 -21.66 -21.45 -12.02
N MET A 526 -22.04 -22.34 -12.94
CA MET A 526 -22.24 -23.78 -12.70
C MET A 526 -21.03 -24.66 -13.08
N GLY A 527 -19.83 -24.08 -13.24
CA GLY A 527 -18.59 -24.84 -13.47
C GLY A 527 -18.38 -25.36 -14.89
N THR A 528 -19.16 -24.92 -15.88
CA THR A 528 -18.86 -25.23 -17.28
C THR A 528 -17.63 -24.45 -17.71
N GLN A 529 -16.57 -25.13 -18.14
CA GLN A 529 -15.35 -24.48 -18.62
C GLN A 529 -15.63 -23.62 -19.87
N ARG A 530 -14.96 -22.48 -19.95
CA ARG A 530 -15.10 -21.47 -21.01
C ARG A 530 -13.72 -21.22 -21.65
N GLU A 531 -13.59 -20.11 -22.37
CA GLU A 531 -12.37 -19.68 -23.02
C GLU A 531 -11.21 -19.56 -22.01
N ILE A 532 -10.00 -19.88 -22.48
CA ILE A 532 -8.74 -19.70 -21.75
C ILE A 532 -7.91 -18.72 -22.58
N ILE A 533 -7.43 -17.64 -21.98
CA ILE A 533 -6.65 -16.61 -22.67
C ILE A 533 -5.39 -16.26 -21.88
N SER A 534 -4.30 -15.90 -22.56
CA SER A 534 -3.09 -15.39 -21.93
C SER A 534 -3.24 -13.91 -21.54
N ILE A 535 -2.77 -13.57 -20.34
CA ILE A 535 -2.59 -12.20 -19.85
C ILE A 535 -1.18 -11.73 -20.25
N PRO A 536 -0.96 -10.46 -20.64
CA PRO A 536 0.34 -10.03 -21.19
C PRO A 536 1.48 -9.85 -20.15
N GLY A 537 1.26 -10.16 -18.88
CA GLY A 537 2.23 -10.01 -17.80
C GLY A 537 1.66 -10.45 -16.44
N PRO A 538 2.45 -10.34 -15.35
CA PRO A 538 2.03 -10.76 -14.01
C PRO A 538 0.77 -10.01 -13.55
N VAL A 539 -0.22 -10.76 -13.05
CA VAL A 539 -1.49 -10.19 -12.57
C VAL A 539 -1.28 -9.45 -11.24
N LEU A 540 -2.07 -8.39 -11.05
CA LEU A 540 -2.10 -7.62 -9.81
C LEU A 540 -3.47 -7.70 -9.12
N ALA A 541 -4.56 -7.54 -9.87
CA ALA A 541 -5.91 -7.62 -9.32
C ALA A 541 -6.93 -7.98 -10.39
N LEU A 542 -8.01 -8.63 -9.97
CA LEU A 542 -9.20 -8.89 -10.79
C LEU A 542 -10.43 -8.18 -10.22
N ALA A 543 -11.24 -7.63 -11.11
CA ALA A 543 -12.59 -7.18 -10.81
C ALA A 543 -13.56 -7.71 -11.88
N GLY A 544 -14.85 -7.78 -11.58
CA GLY A 544 -15.84 -8.25 -12.54
C GLY A 544 -17.25 -7.74 -12.23
N HIS A 545 -18.05 -7.59 -13.28
CA HIS A 545 -19.43 -7.14 -13.22
C HIS A 545 -20.21 -7.78 -14.37
N GLU A 546 -21.27 -8.53 -14.06
CA GLU A 546 -22.09 -9.22 -15.05
C GLU A 546 -21.26 -10.08 -16.03
N ASP A 547 -21.29 -9.79 -17.33
CA ASP A 547 -20.57 -10.49 -18.41
C ASP A 547 -19.15 -9.97 -18.66
N ARG A 548 -18.65 -9.10 -17.77
CA ARG A 548 -17.36 -8.40 -17.87
C ARG A 548 -16.41 -8.75 -16.74
N ILE A 549 -15.13 -8.83 -17.09
CA ILE A 549 -14.00 -8.97 -16.16
C ILE A 549 -12.95 -7.94 -16.57
N MET A 550 -12.31 -7.28 -15.60
CA MET A 550 -11.12 -6.48 -15.83
C MET A 550 -9.94 -7.10 -15.09
N VAL A 551 -8.87 -7.35 -15.84
CA VAL A 551 -7.58 -7.85 -15.34
C VAL A 551 -6.61 -6.70 -15.29
N VAL A 552 -6.08 -6.34 -14.10
CA VAL A 552 -4.93 -5.43 -14.01
C VAL A 552 -3.65 -6.25 -13.88
N TYR A 553 -2.63 -5.90 -14.65
CA TYR A 553 -1.34 -6.59 -14.72
C TYR A 553 -0.20 -5.58 -14.86
N HIS A 554 1.02 -6.00 -14.53
CA HIS A 554 2.24 -5.24 -14.81
C HIS A 554 2.61 -5.40 -16.28
N SER A 555 2.67 -4.29 -17.03
CA SER A 555 3.05 -4.30 -18.46
C SER A 555 4.54 -4.05 -18.70
N ALA A 556 5.26 -3.59 -17.68
CA ALA A 556 6.72 -3.55 -17.60
C ALA A 556 7.16 -3.76 -16.14
N PRO A 557 8.44 -4.08 -15.88
CA PRO A 557 9.02 -3.92 -14.54
C PRO A 557 8.82 -2.49 -14.04
N PRO A 558 8.61 -2.25 -12.73
CA PRO A 558 8.41 -0.90 -12.21
C PRO A 558 9.60 0.05 -12.50
N GLY A 559 9.30 1.33 -12.66
CA GLY A 559 10.28 2.40 -12.82
C GLY A 559 10.64 3.06 -11.50
N THR A 560 11.30 4.21 -11.57
CA THR A 560 11.64 5.05 -10.39
C THR A 560 10.42 5.68 -9.71
N LEU A 561 9.33 5.91 -10.45
CA LEU A 561 8.16 6.68 -9.99
C LEU A 561 6.81 5.96 -10.23
N GLN A 562 6.80 4.77 -10.84
CA GLN A 562 5.58 4.11 -11.32
C GLN A 562 5.66 2.59 -11.29
N GLN A 563 4.54 1.92 -11.01
CA GLN A 563 4.36 0.47 -11.07
C GLN A 563 4.20 -0.12 -12.49
N HIS A 564 4.10 0.73 -13.52
CA HIS A 564 3.82 0.39 -14.92
C HIS A 564 2.69 -0.64 -15.09
N LEU A 565 1.49 -0.24 -14.65
CA LEU A 565 0.28 -1.05 -14.76
C LEU A 565 -0.45 -0.85 -16.09
N SER A 566 -1.15 -1.89 -16.50
CA SER A 566 -2.15 -1.81 -17.58
C SER A 566 -3.32 -2.73 -17.25
N ALA A 567 -4.48 -2.44 -17.83
CA ALA A 567 -5.68 -3.23 -17.64
C ALA A 567 -6.17 -3.83 -18.95
N MET A 568 -6.76 -5.02 -18.86
CA MET A 568 -7.42 -5.72 -19.96
C MET A 568 -8.89 -5.89 -19.59
N LEU A 569 -9.75 -5.06 -20.16
CA LEU A 569 -11.19 -5.16 -20.01
C LEU A 569 -11.71 -6.21 -21.01
N ILE A 570 -12.41 -7.20 -20.49
CA ILE A 570 -12.89 -8.36 -21.22
C ILE A 570 -14.42 -8.36 -21.12
N GLN A 571 -15.11 -8.46 -22.25
CA GLN A 571 -16.56 -8.65 -22.30
C GLN A 571 -16.90 -9.93 -23.06
N THR A 572 -17.79 -10.75 -22.49
CA THR A 572 -18.27 -12.00 -23.09
C THR A 572 -19.69 -11.86 -23.64
N SER A 573 -19.98 -12.50 -24.76
CA SER A 573 -21.33 -12.56 -25.33
C SER A 573 -21.53 -13.86 -26.08
N GLY A 574 -22.39 -14.75 -25.57
CA GLY A 574 -22.50 -16.11 -26.09
C GLY A 574 -21.16 -16.85 -26.02
N MET A 575 -20.62 -17.25 -27.17
CA MET A 575 -19.29 -17.86 -27.35
C MET A 575 -18.30 -16.88 -28.03
N GLN A 576 -18.55 -15.57 -27.94
CA GLN A 576 -17.63 -14.52 -28.37
C GLN A 576 -17.06 -13.80 -27.15
N LEU A 577 -15.81 -13.38 -27.27
CA LEU A 577 -15.08 -12.63 -26.25
C LEU A 577 -14.44 -11.42 -26.96
N ARG A 578 -14.65 -10.22 -26.40
CA ARG A 578 -14.03 -8.97 -26.86
C ARG A 578 -13.07 -8.48 -25.79
N THR A 579 -11.93 -7.93 -26.21
CA THR A 579 -10.89 -7.40 -25.32
C THR A 579 -10.62 -5.94 -25.65
N GLN A 580 -10.33 -5.14 -24.63
CA GLN A 580 -9.86 -3.76 -24.75
C GLN A 580 -8.70 -3.57 -23.78
N HIS A 581 -7.54 -3.13 -24.28
CA HIS A 581 -6.40 -2.80 -23.44
C HIS A 581 -6.47 -1.33 -23.05
N LEU A 582 -6.29 -1.05 -21.76
CA LEU A 582 -6.40 0.26 -21.14
C LEU A 582 -5.08 0.56 -20.42
N ALA A 583 -4.54 1.77 -20.61
CA ALA A 583 -3.54 2.29 -19.68
C ALA A 583 -4.21 2.59 -18.33
N LEU A 584 -3.51 2.35 -17.22
CA LEU A 584 -4.01 2.65 -15.87
C LEU A 584 -3.28 3.89 -15.31
N PRO A 585 -3.90 5.08 -15.28
CA PRO A 585 -3.25 6.32 -14.88
C PRO A 585 -3.16 6.44 -13.35
N LEU A 586 -2.29 5.65 -12.72
CA LEU A 586 -1.94 5.82 -11.31
C LEU A 586 -1.30 7.21 -11.05
N THR A 587 -1.59 7.78 -9.89
CA THR A 587 -0.81 8.91 -9.36
C THR A 587 0.67 8.52 -9.21
N PRO A 588 1.64 9.40 -9.56
CA PRO A 588 3.07 9.13 -9.35
C PRO A 588 3.39 8.69 -7.93
N GLU A 589 4.32 7.77 -7.79
CA GLU A 589 4.78 7.16 -6.52
C GLU A 589 3.70 6.40 -5.72
N ARG A 590 2.51 6.18 -6.29
CA ARG A 590 1.41 5.44 -5.63
C ARG A 590 1.23 4.03 -6.19
N ARG A 591 0.60 3.18 -5.38
CA ARG A 591 0.24 1.79 -5.71
C ARG A 591 -1.27 1.62 -5.81
N LEU A 592 -1.74 0.55 -6.47
CA LEU A 592 -3.17 0.23 -6.55
C LEU A 592 -3.67 -0.24 -5.18
N THR A 593 -4.78 0.29 -4.67
CA THR A 593 -5.34 -0.11 -3.35
C THR A 593 -6.67 -0.83 -3.47
N TRP A 594 -7.47 -0.52 -4.48
CA TRP A 594 -8.75 -1.16 -4.73
C TRP A 594 -9.07 -1.20 -6.22
N LEU A 595 -9.81 -2.22 -6.64
CA LEU A 595 -10.26 -2.42 -8.01
C LEU A 595 -11.70 -2.95 -8.00
N GLY A 596 -12.55 -2.39 -8.85
CA GLY A 596 -13.95 -2.79 -8.91
C GLY A 596 -14.67 -2.28 -10.15
N PHE A 597 -15.99 -2.30 -10.06
CA PHE A 597 -16.90 -1.72 -11.02
C PHE A 597 -17.93 -0.87 -10.27
N SER A 598 -18.54 0.08 -10.97
CA SER A 598 -19.76 0.74 -10.50
C SER A 598 -20.97 -0.20 -10.58
N ASP A 599 -22.05 0.17 -9.90
CA ASP A 599 -23.39 -0.38 -10.10
C ASP A 599 -23.93 -0.27 -11.54
N CYS A 600 -23.30 0.52 -12.42
CA CYS A 600 -23.61 0.64 -13.84
C CYS A 600 -22.62 -0.11 -14.75
N GLY A 601 -21.66 -0.86 -14.19
CA GLY A 601 -20.71 -1.67 -14.95
C GLY A 601 -19.60 -0.89 -15.65
N SER A 602 -19.30 0.33 -15.18
CA SER A 602 -18.08 1.08 -15.52
C SER A 602 -16.93 0.63 -14.62
N PRO A 603 -15.72 0.35 -15.15
CA PRO A 603 -14.56 0.02 -14.32
C PRO A 603 -14.15 1.18 -13.39
N VAL A 604 -13.72 0.86 -12.16
CA VAL A 604 -13.26 1.84 -11.17
C VAL A 604 -12.01 1.31 -10.44
N PHE A 605 -11.06 2.19 -10.13
CA PHE A 605 -9.95 1.87 -9.22
C PHE A 605 -9.70 2.97 -8.18
N ALA A 606 -8.98 2.62 -7.12
CA ALA A 606 -8.41 3.55 -6.15
C ALA A 606 -6.89 3.34 -6.05
N ASP A 607 -6.14 4.41 -5.79
CA ASP A 607 -4.71 4.36 -5.49
C ASP A 607 -4.38 4.61 -4.00
N SER A 608 -3.10 4.56 -3.64
CA SER A 608 -2.61 4.80 -2.28
C SER A 608 -2.42 6.28 -1.92
N MET A 609 -2.92 7.22 -2.73
CA MET A 609 -3.23 8.59 -2.31
C MET A 609 -4.73 8.75 -1.99
N GLY A 610 -5.55 7.71 -2.21
CA GLY A 610 -6.99 7.79 -2.00
C GLY A 610 -7.74 8.52 -3.11
N LEU A 611 -7.12 8.66 -4.29
CA LEU A 611 -7.78 9.15 -5.50
C LEU A 611 -8.51 7.98 -6.18
N LEU A 612 -9.82 8.13 -6.39
CA LEU A 612 -10.65 7.17 -7.11
C LEU A 612 -10.86 7.63 -8.55
N GLN A 613 -10.74 6.71 -9.50
CA GLN A 613 -10.91 6.98 -10.92
C GLN A 613 -11.85 5.98 -11.59
N LEU A 614 -12.77 6.50 -12.42
CA LEU A 614 -13.78 5.73 -13.15
C LEU A 614 -13.56 5.83 -14.66
N TYR A 615 -13.64 4.69 -15.34
CA TYR A 615 -13.52 4.61 -16.79
C TYR A 615 -14.90 4.75 -17.46
N SER A 616 -15.17 5.90 -18.08
CA SER A 616 -16.44 6.07 -18.80
C SER A 616 -16.39 5.34 -20.13
N LEU A 617 -17.24 4.32 -20.25
CA LEU A 617 -17.41 3.51 -21.46
C LEU A 617 -17.88 4.33 -22.67
N LYS A 618 -18.45 5.52 -22.44
CA LYS A 618 -18.95 6.43 -23.49
C LYS A 618 -17.80 7.17 -24.19
N SER A 619 -16.90 7.78 -23.42
CA SER A 619 -15.77 8.56 -23.93
C SER A 619 -14.45 7.79 -24.01
N GLN A 620 -14.41 6.57 -23.45
CA GLN A 620 -13.22 5.73 -23.37
C GLN A 620 -12.06 6.35 -22.57
N CYS A 621 -12.38 7.21 -21.59
CA CYS A 621 -11.43 7.92 -20.73
C CYS A 621 -11.62 7.59 -19.24
N TRP A 622 -10.53 7.69 -18.48
CA TRP A 622 -10.55 7.72 -17.02
C TRP A 622 -10.85 9.13 -16.52
N TYR A 623 -11.66 9.24 -15.47
CA TYR A 623 -11.97 10.49 -14.77
C TYR A 623 -11.71 10.33 -13.27
N PRO A 624 -11.02 11.27 -12.60
CA PRO A 624 -10.95 11.31 -11.14
C PRO A 624 -12.32 11.70 -10.56
N ILE A 625 -12.93 10.80 -9.79
CA ILE A 625 -14.32 10.91 -9.30
C ILE A 625 -14.46 11.19 -7.81
N CYS A 626 -13.40 11.01 -7.03
CA CYS A 626 -13.33 11.39 -5.62
C CYS A 626 -11.88 11.47 -5.16
N ASP A 627 -11.59 12.46 -4.32
CA ASP A 627 -10.39 12.58 -3.51
C ASP A 627 -10.80 12.32 -2.05
N THR A 628 -10.46 11.14 -1.54
CA THR A 628 -10.92 10.71 -0.20
C THR A 628 -10.14 11.37 0.94
N LEU A 629 -8.95 11.94 0.68
CA LEU A 629 -8.22 12.73 1.66
C LEU A 629 -8.89 14.09 1.89
N LYS A 630 -9.43 14.73 0.84
CA LYS A 630 -10.22 15.98 0.98
C LYS A 630 -11.51 15.80 1.77
N GLN A 631 -12.10 14.60 1.78
CA GLN A 631 -13.29 14.29 2.60
C GLN A 631 -12.92 13.78 4.02
N SER A 632 -11.63 13.67 4.34
CA SER A 632 -11.13 13.26 5.66
C SER A 632 -10.92 14.44 6.62
N GLN A 633 -11.09 14.18 7.91
CA GLN A 633 -10.75 15.11 9.01
C GLN A 633 -9.27 15.00 9.46
N SER A 634 -8.49 14.06 8.92
CA SER A 634 -7.06 13.86 9.25
C SER A 634 -6.31 13.18 8.11
N VAL A 635 -5.05 13.57 7.91
CA VAL A 635 -4.12 12.94 6.95
C VAL A 635 -3.79 11.49 7.36
N SER A 636 -3.92 11.15 8.64
CA SER A 636 -3.71 9.79 9.16
C SER A 636 -4.91 8.84 8.99
N ASN A 637 -6.00 9.30 8.37
CA ASN A 637 -7.13 8.44 8.05
C ASN A 637 -7.02 7.93 6.60
N ASN A 638 -7.44 6.69 6.38
CA ASN A 638 -7.65 6.13 5.04
C ASN A 638 -9.10 5.68 4.90
N TYR A 639 -9.57 5.55 3.66
CA TYR A 639 -10.89 4.98 3.35
C TYR A 639 -10.74 3.64 2.64
N PHE A 640 -11.17 2.57 3.31
CA PHE A 640 -11.20 1.23 2.74
C PHE A 640 -12.47 1.09 1.89
N ILE A 641 -12.31 1.12 0.57
CA ILE A 641 -13.42 1.17 -0.40
C ILE A 641 -14.12 -0.18 -0.46
N ILE A 642 -15.46 -0.16 -0.43
CA ILE A 642 -16.33 -1.34 -0.58
C ILE A 642 -16.99 -1.33 -1.96
N ALA A 643 -17.66 -0.23 -2.31
CA ALA A 643 -18.48 -0.13 -3.52
C ALA A 643 -18.62 1.32 -4.00
N VAL A 644 -19.00 1.50 -5.27
CA VAL A 644 -19.22 2.82 -5.91
C VAL A 644 -20.53 2.78 -6.71
N SER A 645 -21.43 3.75 -6.49
CA SER A 645 -22.67 3.90 -7.26
C SER A 645 -22.60 5.14 -8.15
N GLU A 646 -22.69 4.95 -9.47
CA GLU A 646 -22.91 6.04 -10.42
C GLU A 646 -24.34 6.58 -10.30
N ARG A 647 -25.32 5.71 -10.02
CA ARG A 647 -26.75 6.07 -10.00
C ARG A 647 -27.07 7.07 -8.90
N SER A 648 -26.57 6.80 -7.69
CA SER A 648 -26.80 7.59 -6.48
C SER A 648 -25.65 8.56 -6.12
N GLN A 649 -24.54 8.50 -6.85
CA GLN A 649 -23.36 9.39 -6.69
C GLN A 649 -22.66 9.27 -5.32
N ILE A 650 -22.62 8.05 -4.76
CA ILE A 650 -21.91 7.74 -3.50
C ILE A 650 -20.84 6.67 -3.69
N ILE A 651 -19.83 6.72 -2.81
CA ILE A 651 -18.89 5.63 -2.53
C ILE A 651 -19.21 5.12 -1.13
N GLN A 652 -19.34 3.80 -0.98
CA GLN A 652 -19.40 3.16 0.33
C GLN A 652 -17.98 2.72 0.73
N ALA A 653 -17.53 3.18 1.88
CA ALA A 653 -16.20 2.90 2.41
C ALA A 653 -16.20 2.80 3.94
N VAL A 654 -15.14 2.23 4.51
CA VAL A 654 -14.90 2.24 5.97
C VAL A 654 -13.79 3.24 6.29
N LEU A 655 -14.01 4.07 7.31
CA LEU A 655 -13.03 5.02 7.82
C LEU A 655 -12.01 4.31 8.73
N CYS A 656 -10.81 4.11 8.21
CA CYS A 656 -9.65 3.55 8.92
C CYS A 656 -8.83 4.70 9.54
N ARG A 657 -8.37 4.55 10.78
CA ARG A 657 -7.57 5.57 11.49
C ARG A 657 -6.21 4.99 11.86
N GLY A 658 -5.13 5.55 11.32
CA GLY A 658 -3.77 5.03 11.51
C GLY A 658 -3.44 3.77 10.70
N SER A 659 -4.41 3.19 9.98
CA SER A 659 -4.25 2.01 9.12
C SER A 659 -4.87 2.27 7.74
N SER A 660 -4.49 1.47 6.74
CA SER A 660 -5.11 1.47 5.40
C SER A 660 -6.31 0.52 5.27
N TYR A 661 -6.54 -0.31 6.27
CA TYR A 661 -7.59 -1.33 6.32
C TYR A 661 -8.24 -1.38 7.72
N PRO A 662 -9.50 -1.83 7.84
CA PRO A 662 -10.20 -1.84 9.11
C PRO A 662 -9.91 -3.10 9.92
N MET A 663 -9.97 -2.97 11.25
CA MET A 663 -9.99 -4.12 12.16
C MET A 663 -11.31 -4.86 12.04
N THR A 664 -11.23 -6.20 12.04
CA THR A 664 -12.37 -7.10 11.79
C THR A 664 -13.36 -7.15 12.98
N ASN A 665 -12.88 -6.85 14.19
CA ASN A 665 -13.67 -6.71 15.42
C ASN A 665 -13.30 -5.42 16.16
N PRO A 666 -14.26 -4.64 16.70
CA PRO A 666 -15.71 -4.74 16.46
C PRO A 666 -16.04 -4.40 15.00
N ARG A 667 -17.17 -4.92 14.48
CA ARG A 667 -17.58 -4.69 13.08
C ARG A 667 -17.56 -3.19 12.73
N PRO A 668 -16.79 -2.78 11.70
CA PRO A 668 -16.71 -1.38 11.30
C PRO A 668 -18.04 -0.83 10.77
N MET A 669 -18.26 0.46 11.00
CA MET A 669 -19.37 1.20 10.40
C MET A 669 -18.97 1.72 9.02
N THR A 670 -19.81 1.44 8.02
CA THR A 670 -19.68 2.02 6.68
C THR A 670 -20.06 3.51 6.68
N GLN A 671 -19.42 4.26 5.79
CA GLN A 671 -19.69 5.68 5.53
C GLN A 671 -19.95 5.89 4.05
N GLU A 672 -20.79 6.87 3.74
CA GLU A 672 -21.09 7.29 2.38
C GLU A 672 -20.29 8.56 2.09
N LEU A 673 -19.38 8.47 1.12
CA LEU A 673 -18.63 9.61 0.58
C LEU A 673 -19.29 10.05 -0.73
N THR A 674 -19.32 11.36 -1.00
CA THR A 674 -19.93 11.90 -2.23
C THR A 674 -18.95 11.84 -3.40
N LEU A 675 -19.44 11.47 -4.60
CA LEU A 675 -18.68 11.69 -5.83
C LEU A 675 -18.54 13.19 -6.10
N GLN A 676 -17.31 13.62 -6.38
CA GLN A 676 -16.92 15.01 -6.59
C GLN A 676 -15.68 15.05 -7.49
N LEU A 677 -15.79 15.73 -8.63
CA LEU A 677 -14.66 15.94 -9.54
C LEU A 677 -13.71 16.99 -8.95
N PRO A 678 -12.38 16.89 -9.19
CA PRO A 678 -11.41 17.89 -8.76
C PRO A 678 -11.44 19.15 -9.66
N VAL A 679 -12.58 19.84 -9.69
CA VAL A 679 -12.74 21.13 -10.40
C VAL A 679 -12.07 22.28 -9.63
N CYS A 680 -11.66 23.32 -10.35
CA CYS A 680 -11.08 24.52 -9.75
C CYS A 680 -12.13 25.31 -8.94
N ASP A 681 -11.69 25.93 -7.85
CA ASP A 681 -12.48 26.85 -7.02
C ASP A 681 -13.85 26.29 -6.56
N ILE A 682 -13.88 25.00 -6.16
CA ILE A 682 -15.10 24.26 -5.79
C ILE A 682 -15.96 24.92 -4.69
N GLU A 683 -15.40 25.82 -3.88
CA GLU A 683 -16.13 26.60 -2.86
C GLU A 683 -17.10 27.67 -3.45
N VAL A 684 -17.10 27.86 -4.78
CA VAL A 684 -17.93 28.86 -5.48
C VAL A 684 -19.16 28.20 -6.10
N GLU A 685 -20.37 28.79 -5.93
CA GLU A 685 -21.65 28.33 -6.52
C GLU A 685 -21.54 27.93 -8.01
N LYS A 686 -20.71 28.65 -8.77
CA LYS A 686 -20.37 28.32 -10.17
C LYS A 686 -19.75 26.92 -10.29
N SER A 687 -18.66 26.66 -9.56
CA SER A 687 -17.89 25.43 -9.66
C SER A 687 -18.63 24.23 -9.07
N GLU A 688 -19.44 24.42 -8.01
CA GLU A 688 -20.37 23.40 -7.51
C GLU A 688 -21.37 22.95 -8.60
N LEU A 689 -21.95 23.91 -9.32
CA LEU A 689 -22.89 23.62 -10.41
C LEU A 689 -22.21 23.05 -11.66
N GLU A 690 -20.95 23.40 -11.92
CA GLU A 690 -20.14 22.83 -13.01
C GLU A 690 -19.74 21.38 -12.71
N ASP A 691 -19.31 21.04 -11.49
CA ASP A 691 -19.12 19.65 -11.05
C ASP A 691 -20.42 18.84 -11.24
N ALA A 692 -21.54 19.34 -10.72
CA ALA A 692 -22.83 18.65 -10.83
C ALA A 692 -23.32 18.48 -12.29
N LEU A 693 -23.01 19.42 -13.18
CA LEU A 693 -23.28 19.33 -14.62
C LEU A 693 -22.38 18.30 -15.31
N VAL A 694 -21.09 18.30 -15.00
CA VAL A 694 -20.07 17.46 -15.66
C VAL A 694 -20.14 16.01 -15.16
N ARG A 695 -20.43 15.76 -13.88
CA ARG A 695 -20.74 14.39 -13.39
C ARG A 695 -21.96 13.81 -14.08
N ALA A 696 -23.02 14.59 -14.27
CA ALA A 696 -24.26 14.14 -14.90
C ALA A 696 -24.12 13.84 -16.40
N SER A 697 -23.13 14.39 -17.11
CA SER A 697 -22.84 14.03 -18.50
C SER A 697 -21.91 12.82 -18.65
N ILE A 698 -20.90 12.70 -17.78
CA ILE A 698 -19.92 11.58 -17.81
C ILE A 698 -20.55 10.27 -17.32
N MET A 699 -21.27 10.30 -16.20
CA MET A 699 -21.72 9.13 -15.45
C MET A 699 -23.15 8.72 -15.79
N ASN A 700 -23.54 7.51 -15.38
CA ASN A 700 -24.87 6.95 -15.56
C ASN A 700 -25.74 7.20 -14.31
N MET A 701 -25.98 8.48 -14.04
CA MET A 701 -26.81 8.97 -12.93
C MET A 701 -28.30 8.74 -13.14
N GLU A 702 -29.06 8.54 -12.05
CA GLU A 702 -30.51 8.65 -12.11
C GLU A 702 -30.94 10.09 -12.45
N HIS A 703 -31.94 10.21 -13.32
CA HIS A 703 -32.47 11.48 -13.82
C HIS A 703 -31.43 12.46 -14.43
N ALA A 704 -30.32 11.96 -14.97
CA ALA A 704 -29.23 12.76 -15.58
C ALA A 704 -29.72 13.95 -16.44
N ASP A 705 -30.58 13.70 -17.44
CA ASP A 705 -31.15 14.75 -18.31
C ASP A 705 -31.83 15.89 -17.56
N LYS A 706 -32.51 15.58 -16.45
CA LYS A 706 -33.17 16.59 -15.61
C LYS A 706 -32.12 17.37 -14.84
N THR A 707 -31.15 16.68 -14.24
CA THR A 707 -30.04 17.31 -13.50
C THR A 707 -29.26 18.26 -14.41
N ILE A 708 -28.86 17.82 -15.61
CA ILE A 708 -28.21 18.63 -16.65
C ILE A 708 -29.03 19.89 -16.97
N LYS A 709 -30.32 19.74 -17.30
CA LYS A 709 -31.18 20.89 -17.63
C LYS A 709 -31.35 21.86 -16.44
N GLU A 710 -31.38 21.35 -15.21
CA GLU A 710 -31.57 22.15 -14.00
C GLU A 710 -30.27 22.85 -13.54
N THR A 711 -29.10 22.23 -13.62
CA THR A 711 -27.81 22.88 -13.31
C THR A 711 -27.43 23.88 -14.41
N ALA A 712 -27.64 23.52 -15.68
CA ALA A 712 -27.37 24.41 -16.80
C ALA A 712 -28.16 25.72 -16.76
N ILE A 713 -29.47 25.68 -16.45
CA ILE A 713 -30.26 26.91 -16.35
C ILE A 713 -29.87 27.75 -15.11
N LYS A 714 -29.40 27.12 -14.02
CA LYS A 714 -28.83 27.83 -12.86
C LYS A 714 -27.52 28.53 -13.22
N LEU A 715 -26.60 27.84 -13.91
CA LEU A 715 -25.35 28.41 -14.43
C LEU A 715 -25.58 29.54 -15.43
N PHE A 716 -26.52 29.37 -16.38
CA PHE A 716 -26.93 30.43 -17.30
C PHE A 716 -27.47 31.66 -16.55
N ALA A 717 -28.35 31.43 -15.57
CA ALA A 717 -28.89 32.49 -14.72
C ALA A 717 -27.82 33.15 -13.83
N LEU A 718 -26.77 32.42 -13.42
CA LEU A 718 -25.63 32.97 -12.68
C LEU A 718 -24.76 33.83 -13.60
N ALA A 719 -24.39 33.35 -14.79
CA ALA A 719 -23.64 34.11 -15.80
C ALA A 719 -24.36 35.40 -16.22
N CYS A 720 -25.69 35.35 -16.40
CA CYS A 720 -26.52 36.53 -16.69
C CYS A 720 -26.59 37.53 -15.51
N ARG A 721 -26.59 37.04 -14.25
CA ARG A 721 -26.55 37.89 -13.05
C ARG A 721 -25.18 38.56 -12.86
N SER A 722 -24.11 37.89 -13.27
CA SER A 722 -22.73 38.41 -13.24
C SER A 722 -22.33 39.17 -14.51
N GLU A 723 -23.29 39.51 -15.39
CA GLU A 723 -23.12 40.25 -16.65
C GLU A 723 -22.18 39.60 -17.70
N VAL A 724 -21.82 38.32 -17.55
CA VAL A 724 -20.90 37.60 -18.46
C VAL A 724 -21.67 36.98 -19.63
N GLU A 725 -22.26 37.82 -20.48
CA GLU A 725 -23.18 37.40 -21.57
C GLU A 725 -22.55 36.41 -22.56
N MET A 726 -21.24 36.51 -22.84
CA MET A 726 -20.54 35.57 -23.74
C MET A 726 -20.50 34.15 -23.17
N ARG A 727 -20.16 33.99 -21.89
CA ARG A 727 -20.17 32.68 -21.19
C ARG A 727 -21.59 32.11 -21.12
N ALA A 728 -22.60 32.98 -21.02
CA ALA A 728 -24.01 32.56 -21.06
C ALA A 728 -24.42 32.01 -22.44
N LYS A 729 -23.90 32.55 -23.55
CA LYS A 729 -24.07 31.94 -24.89
C LYS A 729 -23.34 30.60 -24.99
N GLU A 730 -22.04 30.61 -24.68
CA GLU A 730 -21.11 29.48 -24.75
C GLU A 730 -21.66 28.23 -24.04
N LEU A 731 -22.15 28.38 -22.80
CA LEU A 731 -22.75 27.28 -22.04
C LEU A 731 -23.95 26.61 -22.74
N ILE A 732 -24.84 27.39 -23.36
CA ILE A 732 -26.03 26.87 -24.04
C ILE A 732 -25.67 26.22 -25.38
N GLU A 733 -24.66 26.78 -26.05
CA GLU A 733 -24.07 26.27 -27.30
C GLU A 733 -23.37 24.92 -27.06
N THR A 734 -22.59 24.78 -25.99
CA THR A 734 -21.95 23.51 -25.59
C THR A 734 -22.94 22.42 -25.20
N ILE A 735 -24.07 22.76 -24.57
CA ILE A 735 -25.09 21.80 -24.11
C ILE A 735 -26.06 21.39 -25.24
N ALA A 736 -26.09 22.15 -26.35
CA ALA A 736 -26.77 21.82 -27.60
C ALA A 736 -28.27 21.46 -27.51
N CYS A 737 -28.96 21.81 -26.40
CA CYS A 737 -30.32 21.37 -26.10
C CYS A 737 -31.38 22.43 -26.49
N PRO A 738 -32.27 22.18 -27.49
CA PRO A 738 -33.24 23.18 -27.96
C PRO A 738 -34.27 23.60 -26.90
N GLU A 739 -34.70 22.69 -26.02
CA GLU A 739 -35.61 23.00 -24.91
C GLU A 739 -35.01 24.02 -23.94
N LEU A 740 -33.72 23.86 -23.63
CA LEU A 740 -32.96 24.74 -22.75
C LEU A 740 -32.74 26.10 -23.42
N LEU A 741 -32.41 26.12 -24.71
CA LEU A 741 -32.25 27.36 -25.49
C LEU A 741 -33.54 28.19 -25.51
N LEU A 742 -34.70 27.56 -25.75
CA LEU A 742 -36.01 28.23 -25.71
C LEU A 742 -36.37 28.80 -24.33
N LEU A 743 -35.79 28.27 -23.25
CA LEU A 743 -35.95 28.79 -21.89
C LEU A 743 -34.94 29.92 -21.60
N ALA A 744 -33.69 29.76 -22.05
CA ALA A 744 -32.60 30.72 -21.93
C ALA A 744 -32.93 32.04 -22.66
N VAL A 745 -33.44 31.98 -23.90
CA VAL A 745 -33.93 33.15 -24.64
C VAL A 745 -34.98 33.91 -23.82
N LYS A 746 -36.04 33.23 -23.37
CA LYS A 746 -37.12 33.85 -22.56
C LYS A 746 -36.61 34.49 -21.27
N TYR A 747 -35.60 33.88 -20.63
CA TYR A 747 -34.97 34.41 -19.43
C TYR A 747 -34.13 35.67 -19.74
N ALA A 748 -33.32 35.66 -20.81
CA ALA A 748 -32.56 36.81 -21.27
C ALA A 748 -33.48 37.98 -21.66
N THR A 749 -34.56 37.74 -22.42
CA THR A 749 -35.56 38.78 -22.74
C THR A 749 -36.18 39.37 -21.47
N LYS A 750 -36.52 38.53 -20.48
CA LYS A 750 -37.12 38.97 -19.21
C LYS A 750 -36.16 39.79 -18.34
N LEU A 751 -34.85 39.57 -18.44
CA LEU A 751 -33.82 40.40 -17.80
C LEU A 751 -33.46 41.68 -18.59
N GLY A 752 -34.09 41.92 -19.74
CA GLY A 752 -33.74 43.06 -20.62
C GLY A 752 -32.43 42.87 -21.39
N ARG A 753 -31.87 41.66 -21.42
CA ARG A 753 -30.60 41.31 -22.10
C ARG A 753 -30.86 41.03 -23.58
N ILE A 754 -31.27 42.07 -24.31
CA ILE A 754 -31.77 41.97 -25.70
C ILE A 754 -30.69 41.36 -26.63
N HIS A 755 -29.47 41.88 -26.62
CA HIS A 755 -28.39 41.38 -27.50
C HIS A 755 -28.02 39.90 -27.25
N LEU A 756 -28.10 39.42 -26.00
CA LEU A 756 -27.96 37.99 -25.69
C LEU A 756 -29.17 37.19 -26.18
N SER A 757 -30.39 37.71 -25.99
CA SER A 757 -31.64 37.10 -26.48
C SER A 757 -31.65 36.93 -28.00
N ASP A 758 -31.13 37.91 -28.75
CA ASP A 758 -31.03 37.88 -30.21
C ASP A 758 -30.00 36.83 -30.65
N ARG A 759 -28.77 36.87 -30.11
CA ARG A 759 -27.68 35.91 -30.41
C ARG A 759 -28.03 34.46 -30.05
N LEU A 760 -28.82 34.24 -29.00
CA LEU A 760 -29.33 32.91 -28.67
C LEU A 760 -30.40 32.46 -29.67
N SER A 761 -31.22 33.38 -30.19
CA SER A 761 -32.22 33.06 -31.23
C SER A 761 -31.56 32.68 -32.57
N GLU A 762 -30.40 33.25 -32.89
CA GLU A 762 -29.59 32.90 -34.07
C GLU A 762 -29.03 31.47 -34.03
N LEU A 763 -28.80 30.88 -32.85
CA LEU A 763 -28.30 29.51 -32.68
C LEU A 763 -29.35 28.42 -32.96
N MET A 764 -30.65 28.75 -32.87
CA MET A 764 -31.74 27.77 -32.96
C MET A 764 -31.67 26.85 -34.20
N PRO A 765 -31.59 27.36 -35.45
CA PRO A 765 -31.56 26.50 -36.63
C PRO A 765 -30.27 25.66 -36.73
N GLN A 766 -29.15 26.15 -36.20
CA GLN A 766 -27.86 25.45 -36.23
C GLN A 766 -27.91 24.21 -35.32
N LEU A 767 -28.48 24.36 -34.13
CA LEU A 767 -28.64 23.26 -33.18
C LEU A 767 -29.73 22.26 -33.60
N GLU A 768 -30.80 22.71 -34.26
CA GLU A 768 -31.78 21.80 -34.87
C GLU A 768 -31.19 20.98 -36.02
N GLU A 769 -30.27 21.53 -36.82
CA GLU A 769 -29.56 20.79 -37.87
C GLU A 769 -28.55 19.79 -37.27
N GLN A 770 -27.75 20.20 -36.28
CA GLN A 770 -26.80 19.31 -35.60
C GLN A 770 -27.51 18.10 -34.96
N ASN A 771 -28.57 18.34 -34.19
CA ASN A 771 -29.38 17.28 -33.57
C ASN A 771 -30.00 16.32 -34.60
N GLN A 772 -30.22 16.75 -35.85
CA GLN A 772 -30.70 15.88 -36.94
C GLN A 772 -29.58 15.01 -37.52
N ARG A 773 -28.35 15.54 -37.65
CA ARG A 773 -27.18 14.79 -38.14
C ARG A 773 -26.76 13.70 -37.15
N GLU A 774 -26.61 14.03 -35.87
CA GLU A 774 -26.24 13.07 -34.82
C GLU A 774 -27.24 11.90 -34.73
N ARG A 775 -28.55 12.17 -34.91
CA ARG A 775 -29.59 11.15 -34.96
C ARG A 775 -29.54 10.26 -36.20
N GLN A 776 -29.01 10.74 -37.32
CA GLN A 776 -28.80 9.93 -38.52
C GLN A 776 -27.55 9.03 -38.34
N GLU A 777 -26.44 9.60 -37.86
CA GLU A 777 -25.20 8.87 -37.58
C GLU A 777 -25.41 7.73 -36.57
N LEU A 778 -26.18 7.97 -35.50
CA LEU A 778 -26.55 6.92 -34.54
C LEU A 778 -27.36 5.78 -35.19
N GLN A 779 -28.32 6.09 -36.08
CA GLN A 779 -29.11 5.07 -36.79
C GLN A 779 -28.28 4.27 -37.79
N GLU A 780 -27.28 4.88 -38.44
CA GLU A 780 -26.34 4.17 -39.31
C GLU A 780 -25.39 3.27 -38.50
N PHE A 781 -24.92 3.73 -37.34
CA PHE A 781 -24.07 2.95 -36.42
C PHE A 781 -24.81 1.73 -35.81
N GLU A 782 -26.09 1.90 -35.44
CA GLU A 782 -26.94 0.79 -35.01
C GLU A 782 -27.19 -0.22 -36.14
N GLN A 783 -27.40 0.22 -37.38
CA GLN A 783 -27.51 -0.68 -38.52
C GLN A 783 -26.19 -1.45 -38.77
N TYR A 784 -25.04 -0.79 -38.70
CA TYR A 784 -23.74 -1.41 -38.95
C TYR A 784 -23.43 -2.55 -37.96
N ASN A 785 -23.68 -2.33 -36.66
CA ASN A 785 -23.47 -3.35 -35.63
C ASN A 785 -24.42 -4.57 -35.75
N ASN A 786 -25.61 -4.39 -36.33
CA ASN A 786 -26.55 -5.50 -36.55
C ASN A 786 -26.19 -6.37 -37.76
N VAL A 787 -25.46 -5.85 -38.75
CA VAL A 787 -25.06 -6.62 -39.96
C VAL A 787 -23.97 -7.65 -39.67
N THR A 788 -23.22 -7.52 -38.57
CA THR A 788 -22.15 -8.48 -38.18
C THR A 788 -22.68 -9.83 -37.65
N LEU A 789 -23.99 -10.09 -37.70
CA LEU A 789 -24.64 -11.32 -37.26
C LEU A 789 -25.16 -12.18 -38.42
N SER A 790 -24.25 -12.65 -39.28
CA SER A 790 -24.53 -13.72 -40.25
C SER A 790 -23.31 -14.65 -40.45
N PRO A 791 -23.49 -15.95 -40.75
CA PRO A 791 -22.41 -16.93 -40.68
C PRO A 791 -21.43 -16.82 -41.85
N VAL A 792 -20.14 -16.77 -41.53
CA VAL A 792 -19.02 -16.64 -42.47
C VAL A 792 -18.94 -17.82 -43.45
N MET A 793 -19.06 -17.54 -44.76
CA MET A 793 -18.46 -18.42 -45.77
C MET A 793 -16.96 -18.18 -45.85
N ARG A 794 -16.17 -19.26 -45.94
CA ARG A 794 -14.70 -19.20 -46.04
C ARG A 794 -14.26 -18.39 -47.25
N VAL A 795 -13.33 -17.47 -47.05
CA VAL A 795 -12.47 -16.91 -48.09
C VAL A 795 -11.02 -17.29 -47.76
N GLN A 796 -10.26 -17.73 -48.77
CA GLN A 796 -8.86 -18.11 -48.62
C GLN A 796 -7.95 -16.88 -48.73
N SER A 797 -6.80 -16.93 -48.05
CA SER A 797 -5.79 -15.86 -48.05
C SER A 797 -5.21 -15.60 -49.45
N PRO A 798 -5.19 -14.35 -49.95
CA PRO A 798 -4.41 -13.99 -51.14
C PRO A 798 -2.95 -13.72 -50.77
N SER A 799 -2.02 -14.24 -51.58
CA SER A 799 -0.60 -13.91 -51.53
C SER A 799 -0.27 -12.66 -52.37
N PHE A 800 0.87 -12.02 -52.07
CA PHE A 800 1.37 -10.85 -52.79
C PHE A 800 1.50 -11.05 -54.31
N ASN A 801 1.13 -10.04 -55.10
CA ASN A 801 1.96 -9.59 -56.23
C ASN A 801 1.58 -8.20 -56.78
N ASN A 802 2.51 -7.60 -57.54
CA ASN A 802 2.37 -6.27 -58.15
C ASN A 802 1.37 -6.23 -59.33
N SER A 803 0.69 -5.09 -59.56
CA SER A 803 0.98 -4.17 -60.68
C SER A 803 -0.16 -3.18 -61.06
N SER A 804 0.28 -1.98 -61.46
CA SER A 804 -0.31 -0.97 -62.37
C SER A 804 -1.81 -1.00 -62.81
N SER A 805 -2.52 0.05 -62.39
CA SER A 805 -3.23 1.05 -63.23
C SER A 805 -4.53 0.73 -64.02
N PHE A 806 -5.39 1.77 -64.07
CA PHE A 806 -6.49 2.06 -65.03
C PHE A 806 -7.70 1.11 -65.15
N GLY A 807 -8.89 1.74 -65.17
CA GLY A 807 -9.89 1.44 -66.21
C GLY A 807 -11.32 1.12 -65.75
N ASN A 808 -12.21 2.12 -65.81
CA ASN A 808 -13.67 1.91 -65.71
C ASN A 808 -14.20 0.95 -66.81
N ARG A 809 -15.14 0.06 -66.46
CA ARG A 809 -16.37 -0.20 -67.23
C ARG A 809 -17.43 -1.00 -66.46
N ILE A 810 -18.66 -0.97 -66.97
CA ILE A 810 -19.90 -1.29 -66.24
C ILE A 810 -20.71 -2.38 -66.99
N ALA A 811 -21.09 -3.45 -66.28
CA ALA A 811 -22.20 -4.39 -66.61
C ALA A 811 -22.03 -5.22 -67.92
N PRO A 812 -22.95 -6.16 -68.31
CA PRO A 812 -24.23 -6.52 -67.66
C PRO A 812 -24.62 -8.04 -67.55
N LYS A 813 -25.57 -8.29 -66.65
CA LYS A 813 -26.72 -9.23 -66.64
C LYS A 813 -26.72 -10.60 -67.39
N ALA A 814 -27.21 -11.60 -66.63
CA ALA A 814 -28.04 -12.76 -67.04
C ALA A 814 -27.33 -13.90 -67.83
N MET A 815 -27.86 -15.12 -67.97
CA MET A 815 -29.24 -15.63 -67.73
C MET A 815 -29.27 -17.17 -67.47
N GLU A 816 -30.10 -17.63 -66.52
CA GLU A 816 -30.73 -18.99 -66.38
C GLU A 816 -29.82 -20.27 -66.44
N LEU A 817 -30.19 -21.47 -65.94
CA LEU A 817 -31.34 -22.32 -66.29
C LEU A 817 -31.67 -23.45 -65.27
N THR A 818 -32.97 -23.63 -65.03
CA THR A 818 -33.74 -24.90 -64.89
C THR A 818 -33.54 -25.95 -63.77
N HIS A 819 -34.67 -26.19 -63.07
CA HIS A 819 -35.37 -27.48 -62.83
C HIS A 819 -35.00 -28.50 -61.70
N ALA A 820 -36.09 -28.84 -60.97
CA ALA A 820 -36.57 -30.20 -60.62
C ALA A 820 -36.14 -30.93 -59.31
N ARG A 821 -36.93 -30.68 -58.25
CA ARG A 821 -37.62 -31.62 -57.33
C ARG A 821 -37.22 -33.13 -57.27
N ARG A 822 -37.38 -33.66 -56.04
CA ARG A 822 -37.63 -35.08 -55.61
C ARG A 822 -36.40 -36.01 -55.58
N ALA A 823 -36.29 -37.02 -54.71
CA ALA A 823 -37.17 -37.49 -53.60
C ALA A 823 -36.37 -38.15 -52.45
N SER A 824 -37.06 -38.46 -51.34
CA SER A 824 -36.56 -39.15 -50.13
C SER A 824 -36.60 -40.69 -50.20
N LEU A 825 -35.76 -41.40 -49.41
CA LEU A 825 -36.12 -42.71 -48.79
C LEU A 825 -35.11 -43.19 -47.71
N LYS A 826 -35.45 -44.29 -46.99
CA LYS A 826 -34.74 -44.87 -45.83
C LYS A 826 -34.13 -46.26 -46.12
N ARG A 827 -32.98 -46.66 -45.51
CA ARG A 827 -32.81 -47.96 -44.80
C ARG A 827 -31.44 -48.25 -44.10
N PHE A 828 -31.54 -48.78 -42.87
CA PHE A 828 -30.84 -49.90 -42.20
C PHE A 828 -29.43 -50.42 -42.60
N ALA A 829 -28.54 -50.46 -41.58
CA ALA A 829 -27.84 -51.62 -40.97
C ALA A 829 -26.57 -52.31 -41.58
N MET A 830 -25.54 -52.42 -40.70
CA MET A 830 -24.55 -53.52 -40.43
C MET A 830 -23.83 -54.26 -41.59
N SER A 831 -22.59 -54.75 -41.47
CA SER A 831 -21.86 -55.42 -40.35
C SER A 831 -20.31 -55.28 -40.57
N ASN A 832 -19.36 -55.79 -39.76
CA ASN A 832 -19.20 -57.19 -39.33
C ASN A 832 -18.12 -57.43 -38.24
N SER A 833 -18.24 -58.54 -37.49
CA SER A 833 -17.30 -58.98 -36.41
C SER A 833 -17.64 -60.36 -35.78
N PRO A 834 -16.66 -61.24 -35.50
CA PRO A 834 -16.81 -62.40 -34.60
C PRO A 834 -15.61 -62.66 -33.64
N ILE A 835 -15.60 -63.80 -32.92
CA ILE A 835 -14.45 -64.48 -32.23
C ILE A 835 -13.98 -63.85 -30.89
N THR A 836 -13.75 -64.54 -29.75
CA THR A 836 -14.14 -65.89 -29.20
C THR A 836 -14.02 -65.91 -27.65
N PHE A 837 -14.49 -67.01 -27.00
CA PHE A 837 -14.26 -67.41 -25.58
C PHE A 837 -14.90 -66.53 -24.47
N GLY A 838 -15.03 -66.98 -23.21
CA GLY A 838 -15.17 -68.35 -22.68
C GLY A 838 -14.13 -68.83 -21.63
N LYS A 839 -14.44 -69.77 -20.72
CA LYS A 839 -15.74 -70.37 -20.29
C LYS A 839 -15.57 -71.31 -19.06
N LYS A 840 -16.67 -71.59 -18.33
CA LYS A 840 -16.85 -72.47 -17.13
C LYS A 840 -16.36 -71.86 -15.79
N SER A 841 -17.06 -71.84 -14.64
CA SER A 841 -18.07 -72.71 -13.93
C SER A 841 -17.43 -73.82 -13.07
N ALA A 842 -17.96 -74.33 -11.94
CA ALA A 842 -19.22 -74.20 -11.15
C ALA A 842 -18.98 -74.81 -9.71
N LEU A 843 -19.85 -74.93 -8.69
CA LEU A 843 -21.22 -74.46 -8.29
C LEU A 843 -21.42 -74.79 -6.76
N LEU A 844 -22.66 -74.79 -6.23
CA LEU A 844 -23.14 -75.29 -4.91
C LEU A 844 -22.91 -74.35 -3.69
N ASN A 845 -23.78 -74.25 -2.67
CA ASN A 845 -25.13 -74.79 -2.47
C ASN A 845 -25.97 -73.91 -1.49
N ALA A 846 -27.27 -74.20 -1.30
CA ALA A 846 -28.17 -73.51 -0.36
C ALA A 846 -28.71 -74.44 0.75
N THR A 847 -29.15 -73.91 1.91
CA THR A 847 -30.25 -74.49 2.74
C THR A 847 -30.75 -73.56 3.86
N GLU A 848 -31.93 -73.92 4.39
CA GLU A 848 -32.81 -73.28 5.38
C GLU A 848 -32.32 -73.35 6.85
N ARG A 849 -32.76 -72.43 7.75
CA ARG A 849 -33.85 -72.68 8.75
C ARG A 849 -34.12 -71.58 9.80
N ASN A 850 -35.37 -71.60 10.26
CA ASN A 850 -36.06 -70.84 11.32
C ASN A 850 -35.30 -70.82 12.69
N THR A 851 -35.48 -69.86 13.60
CA THR A 851 -36.75 -69.59 14.33
C THR A 851 -36.82 -68.21 15.04
N THR A 852 -38.06 -67.77 15.28
CA THR A 852 -38.57 -66.65 16.12
C THR A 852 -38.59 -67.01 17.64
N PRO A 853 -38.95 -66.14 18.63
CA PRO A 853 -39.85 -64.96 18.55
C PRO A 853 -39.57 -63.71 19.42
N THR A 854 -40.50 -62.75 19.31
CA THR A 854 -40.84 -61.61 20.21
C THR A 854 -41.72 -62.10 21.42
N PRO A 855 -42.47 -61.31 22.24
CA PRO A 855 -42.66 -59.84 22.36
C PRO A 855 -42.81 -59.21 23.79
N THR A 856 -42.70 -57.87 23.88
CA THR A 856 -43.45 -56.93 24.77
C THR A 856 -43.39 -57.12 26.34
N PRO A 857 -44.30 -56.59 27.21
CA PRO A 857 -44.06 -55.30 27.90
C PRO A 857 -44.40 -55.25 29.42
N THR A 858 -44.04 -54.14 30.11
CA THR A 858 -44.74 -53.53 31.29
C THR A 858 -44.06 -52.16 31.56
N ASN A 859 -44.72 -50.99 31.65
CA ASN A 859 -45.79 -50.45 32.53
C ASN A 859 -45.31 -49.87 33.88
N THR A 860 -45.70 -48.60 34.14
CA THR A 860 -46.03 -47.98 35.45
C THR A 860 -44.88 -47.80 36.47
N GLU A 861 -44.82 -46.77 37.34
CA GLU A 861 -45.79 -45.73 37.76
C GLU A 861 -45.20 -44.29 37.75
N THR A 862 -46.10 -43.30 37.83
CA THR A 862 -45.86 -41.88 38.13
C THR A 862 -45.84 -41.60 39.64
N ILE A 863 -45.20 -40.50 40.10
CA ILE A 863 -45.82 -39.45 40.96
C ILE A 863 -44.84 -38.28 41.20
N GLU A 864 -45.38 -37.11 41.55
CA GLU A 864 -44.72 -35.79 41.61
C GLU A 864 -44.42 -35.31 43.06
N SER A 865 -43.83 -34.11 43.19
CA SER A 865 -43.97 -33.17 44.33
C SER A 865 -43.22 -33.51 45.65
N GLN A 866 -42.90 -32.58 46.57
CA GLN A 866 -42.63 -31.13 46.48
C GLN A 866 -41.77 -30.68 47.69
N GLU A 867 -41.32 -29.42 47.66
CA GLU A 867 -40.85 -28.54 48.74
C GLU A 867 -40.97 -29.01 50.23
N ASN A 868 -39.92 -28.82 51.05
CA ASN A 868 -39.82 -27.65 51.98
C ASN A 868 -38.55 -27.62 52.87
N ILE A 869 -38.34 -26.44 53.50
CA ILE A 869 -37.34 -26.04 54.52
C ILE A 869 -38.09 -25.82 55.89
N PRO A 870 -37.51 -25.40 57.06
CA PRO A 870 -36.14 -25.25 57.58
C PRO A 870 -35.93 -26.04 58.94
N ASP A 871 -34.95 -25.86 59.87
CA ASP A 871 -34.58 -24.65 60.65
C ASP A 871 -33.55 -24.89 61.81
N LYS A 872 -32.75 -23.85 62.14
CA LYS A 872 -32.18 -23.40 63.46
C LYS A 872 -31.11 -24.10 64.35
N SER A 873 -30.50 -23.22 65.17
CA SER A 873 -29.60 -23.36 66.37
C SER A 873 -28.18 -23.90 66.14
N ALA A 874 -27.05 -23.25 66.51
CA ALA A 874 -26.70 -21.98 67.19
C ALA A 874 -26.63 -21.91 68.74
N GLU A 875 -25.45 -21.56 69.25
CA GLU A 875 -25.18 -20.89 70.55
C GLU A 875 -23.91 -19.98 70.42
N LYS A 876 -23.19 -19.60 71.49
CA LYS A 876 -22.24 -18.46 71.53
C LYS A 876 -21.19 -18.55 72.67
N LEU A 877 -20.30 -17.55 72.76
CA LEU A 877 -19.43 -17.07 73.89
C LEU A 877 -17.96 -17.58 73.84
N ASP A 878 -16.91 -16.78 74.09
CA ASP A 878 -16.86 -15.31 74.26
C ASP A 878 -15.50 -14.61 73.96
N THR A 879 -15.59 -13.29 73.73
CA THR A 879 -14.58 -12.19 73.74
C THR A 879 -13.05 -12.47 73.74
N ASN A 880 -12.33 -11.85 72.79
CA ASN A 880 -11.64 -10.55 73.04
C ASN A 880 -11.07 -9.86 71.77
N ASN A 881 -10.74 -8.57 71.94
CA ASN A 881 -10.09 -7.62 71.03
C ASN A 881 -8.67 -8.03 70.54
N ASP A 882 -8.02 -7.43 69.52
CA ASP A 882 -8.19 -6.11 68.89
C ASP A 882 -7.87 -6.04 67.37
N GLU A 883 -8.17 -4.90 66.77
CA GLU A 883 -7.64 -4.27 65.52
C GLU A 883 -6.94 -5.12 64.41
N ILE A 884 -7.62 -5.29 63.26
CA ILE A 884 -7.39 -4.57 61.98
C ILE A 884 -8.41 -5.09 60.95
N LYS A 885 -9.10 -4.18 60.23
CA LYS A 885 -10.05 -4.58 59.18
C LYS A 885 -9.45 -4.45 57.79
N GLU A 886 -9.19 -5.59 57.15
CA GLU A 886 -9.25 -5.65 55.70
C GLU A 886 -10.66 -5.25 55.23
N VAL A 887 -10.73 -4.36 54.24
CA VAL A 887 -11.96 -4.06 53.53
C VAL A 887 -11.69 -4.30 52.05
N THR A 888 -12.26 -5.39 51.53
CA THR A 888 -12.28 -5.68 50.10
C THR A 888 -12.94 -4.52 49.35
N ARG A 889 -12.12 -3.73 48.65
CA ARG A 889 -12.57 -2.73 47.69
C ARG A 889 -12.36 -3.25 46.28
N THR A 890 -13.44 -3.21 45.50
CA THR A 890 -13.39 -3.35 44.04
C THR A 890 -12.37 -2.37 43.45
N PRO A 891 -11.57 -2.76 42.45
CA PRO A 891 -10.71 -1.81 41.75
C PRO A 891 -11.57 -0.69 41.15
N LEU A 892 -11.15 0.55 41.38
CA LEU A 892 -11.76 1.73 40.76
C LEU A 892 -11.32 1.83 39.30
N ASN A 893 -12.18 2.36 38.44
CA ASN A 893 -11.81 2.71 37.08
C ASN A 893 -10.65 3.73 37.10
N ALA A 894 -9.46 3.31 36.70
CA ALA A 894 -8.34 4.20 36.47
C ALA A 894 -8.60 4.98 35.17
N VAL A 895 -9.01 6.25 35.30
CA VAL A 895 -9.08 7.16 34.16
C VAL A 895 -7.68 7.67 33.87
N ASN A 896 -7.23 7.51 32.62
CA ASN A 896 -5.89 7.90 32.16
C ASN A 896 -5.59 9.39 32.49
N PRO A 897 -4.55 9.70 33.27
CA PRO A 897 -4.18 11.08 33.64
C PRO A 897 -3.76 11.97 32.45
N PHE A 898 -3.23 11.37 31.39
CA PHE A 898 -2.65 12.06 30.24
C PHE A 898 -3.70 12.51 29.20
N ALA A 899 -4.95 12.06 29.31
CA ALA A 899 -6.02 12.34 28.35
C ALA A 899 -6.65 13.76 28.44
N ALA A 900 -6.06 14.70 29.21
CA ALA A 900 -6.79 15.86 29.71
C ALA A 900 -6.07 17.23 29.63
N LYS A 901 -5.76 17.73 28.41
CA LYS A 901 -5.81 19.17 28.03
C LYS A 901 -5.42 19.41 26.56
N ARG A 902 -6.40 19.81 25.73
CA ARG A 902 -6.22 20.88 24.73
C ARG A 902 -7.42 21.82 24.82
N LYS A 903 -7.21 23.01 25.38
CA LYS A 903 -8.16 24.13 25.29
C LYS A 903 -7.81 24.97 24.07
N HIS A 904 -8.83 25.53 23.42
CA HIS A 904 -8.67 26.43 22.28
C HIS A 904 -7.81 27.63 22.65
N SER A 905 -6.94 28.04 21.73
CA SER A 905 -6.29 29.35 21.70
C SER A 905 -6.69 30.08 20.42
N GLU A 906 -7.98 30.40 20.32
CA GLU A 906 -8.49 31.36 19.32
C GLU A 906 -8.08 32.77 19.77
N ILE A 907 -7.43 33.53 18.89
CA ILE A 907 -7.16 34.96 19.08
C ILE A 907 -7.50 35.72 17.80
N ASP A 908 -8.55 36.54 17.92
CA ASP A 908 -8.88 37.77 17.19
C ASP A 908 -8.66 37.89 15.68
N SER A 909 -9.77 37.86 14.94
CA SER A 909 -9.97 38.66 13.72
C SER A 909 -11.39 39.27 13.64
N ALA A 910 -11.84 39.90 14.73
CA ALA A 910 -13.17 40.49 14.80
C ALA A 910 -13.30 41.82 14.03
N ASN A 911 -14.05 41.85 12.91
CA ASN A 911 -14.73 43.08 12.49
C ASN A 911 -15.90 42.92 11.48
N LYS A 912 -17.00 43.63 11.77
CA LYS A 912 -18.21 43.92 10.94
C LYS A 912 -19.26 42.81 10.75
N GLY A 913 -20.54 43.21 10.73
CA GLY A 913 -21.59 42.49 9.98
C GLY A 913 -22.87 42.02 10.70
N GLY A 914 -23.11 42.34 11.98
CA GLY A 914 -24.29 41.82 12.70
C GLY A 914 -25.65 42.38 12.22
N VAL A 915 -26.59 41.48 11.91
CA VAL A 915 -28.03 41.79 11.71
C VAL A 915 -28.87 40.87 12.60
N LEU A 916 -29.82 41.42 13.36
CA LEU A 916 -30.63 40.67 14.33
C LEU A 916 -31.90 40.06 13.72
N ILE A 917 -32.17 38.78 13.99
CA ILE A 917 -33.52 38.20 14.04
C ILE A 917 -33.65 37.31 15.30
N ASN A 918 -34.86 37.23 15.86
CA ASN A 918 -35.15 36.70 17.20
C ASN A 918 -35.11 35.16 17.32
N GLY A 919 -34.34 34.69 18.31
CA GLY A 919 -34.84 33.98 19.50
C GLY A 919 -35.84 32.81 19.36
N GLY A 920 -35.35 31.59 19.64
CA GLY A 920 -36.18 30.43 19.97
C GLY A 920 -35.53 29.56 21.06
N LYS A 921 -36.12 29.50 22.27
CA LYS A 921 -35.64 28.62 23.35
C LYS A 921 -36.32 27.26 23.27
N LEU A 922 -35.54 26.18 23.13
CA LEU A 922 -36.02 24.81 23.33
C LEU A 922 -35.15 24.10 24.38
N LYS A 923 -35.76 23.80 25.53
CA LYS A 923 -35.24 22.80 26.47
C LYS A 923 -35.79 21.45 26.05
N ILE A 924 -34.93 20.44 25.90
CA ILE A 924 -35.35 19.03 25.98
C ILE A 924 -34.49 18.36 27.05
N THR A 925 -35.16 17.62 27.93
CA THR A 925 -34.56 16.89 29.05
C THR A 925 -34.09 15.51 28.61
N LYS A 926 -33.00 15.01 29.21
CA LYS A 926 -32.60 13.61 29.07
C LYS A 926 -33.74 12.66 29.44
N LYS A 927 -33.86 11.59 28.68
CA LYS A 927 -34.27 10.27 29.17
C LYS A 927 -33.38 9.22 28.50
#